data_AF-A0A2D5WAU8-F1
#
_entry.id   AF-A0A2D5WAU8-F1
#
_cell.length_a   1.000
_cell.length_b   1.000
_cell.length_c   1.000
_cell.angle_alpha   90.00
_cell.angle_beta   90.00
_cell.angle_gamma   90.00
#
_symmetry.space_group_name_H-M   'P 1'
#
loop_
_entity.id
_entity.type
_entity.pdbx_description
1 polymer ?
#
loop_
_entity_poly.entity_id
_entity_poly.type
_entity_poly.pdbx_seq_one_letter_code
_entity_poly.pdbx_strand_id
1 'polypeptide(L)'
;MNSTSKAPTVPSSSPSETASLAPCAPAAWRLEVFRRPTIADPEGEHLLAALAEFHINSVSQARLGRGFLLPPDLSRDAVETIARELLVDPVLNELRLYEPGSAPPAAPTGTARLLVTRKAGVMDPVAGTISRTLARTGLTQGAPVFVATFSAWELTGTPSDQELHTIGRRILANVTIEDLLLNREDLPYAAPPEAAFRGRVEVPLADLADEALLAISTDGGLSLSLDEMRAIRDHFTGLSRAPSACELETLAQTWSEHCKHKTFAGRVEMVENGATRHIENLFKETIRAATEELDKPWCVSVFHDNAGIVRFEGDWDLAFKVETHNHPSAIDPYGGAGTGIGGVVRDILGVGLGARPIANTDAFFVGPTELPPEQVPVGCMHPRRILRGVVAGVRDYGNRMGIPTVAGGVWFHEGYTANPLVYAGTVGLIPAGMADKSVAPGDAILAVGGRTGRDGIHGATFSSVELHEESETTSSSAVQIGDPITEKRVLDGLLRARDRGLYRAVTDCGAGGFSSAVGEMGEECGARVDLDKVPLKYPGLTPEEVWISEAQERMVLSVPPEKLAECVAVFEAEDVEAAVIGEFTGTGRLVLAAHGECLADISMDFLHGGVPGPTRRGEWATPAASLGESLDGAVPPPAADHGATLLALLAAPDIASKEWIVRQYDHEVQGMSALKPLVGPRGDGPGDGSVLQPLAHSRRGVAIAVGACPRFGVLDPYAMACAAIDEALRNVVCAGGDPGQTAILDNFSWGNCDKPDRLGSLVLAAEACRDAALAYGTPFISGKDSLNNEYRVGNRTLAIPPTLLISAMAPVPDVARVTSMDLKQAGNHLLLLGSTAAEFGGSHYFNLLEGEDVPAGRVPRPDLATAPGLLRDLHGVLAAGLVRSAHDLAEGGLAVAAAEMAFAGGLGLELDLSAMPLTPAPGQDGDTLRLYSESCTRFLLEVTPANLPEVTRLLGAQPLVELGRVSSDAHLTVMSGERELLRIEIDDLRAAHAGAFQG
;
A
#
# COMPACT_ATOMS: atom_id res chain seq x y z
N MET A 1 -29.92 -35.59 -46.68
CA MET A 1 -31.06 -34.71 -47.00
C MET A 1 -31.84 -34.46 -45.72
N ASN A 2 -32.12 -33.18 -45.45
CA ASN A 2 -32.59 -32.59 -44.20
C ASN A 2 -33.84 -33.21 -43.57
N SER A 3 -33.91 -33.27 -42.23
CA SER A 3 -34.80 -32.38 -41.46
C SER A 3 -34.65 -32.56 -39.94
N THR A 4 -34.83 -31.44 -39.26
CA THR A 4 -34.80 -31.14 -37.83
C THR A 4 -35.68 -32.02 -36.92
N SER A 5 -35.18 -32.39 -35.72
CA SER A 5 -36.04 -32.70 -34.57
C SER A 5 -35.42 -32.23 -33.24
N LYS A 6 -36.28 -31.59 -32.46
CA LYS A 6 -36.10 -30.89 -31.18
C LYS A 6 -35.50 -31.76 -30.05
N ALA A 7 -34.69 -31.13 -29.21
CA ALA A 7 -34.25 -31.63 -27.91
C ALA A 7 -35.43 -31.69 -26.90
N PRO A 8 -35.41 -32.61 -25.92
CA PRO A 8 -36.49 -32.79 -24.95
C PRO A 8 -36.40 -31.74 -23.82
N THR A 9 -37.56 -31.16 -23.51
CA THR A 9 -37.83 -30.30 -22.36
C THR A 9 -37.74 -31.07 -21.04
N VAL A 10 -36.92 -30.58 -20.11
CA VAL A 10 -36.89 -30.94 -18.69
C VAL A 10 -37.96 -30.12 -17.95
N PRO A 11 -38.73 -30.67 -16.98
CA PRO A 11 -39.88 -29.98 -16.40
C PRO A 11 -39.45 -28.87 -15.45
N SER A 12 -40.01 -27.67 -15.65
CA SER A 12 -39.94 -26.57 -14.69
C SER A 12 -40.89 -26.85 -13.52
N SER A 13 -40.36 -27.29 -12.38
CA SER A 13 -41.07 -27.18 -11.11
C SER A 13 -40.76 -25.81 -10.51
N SER A 14 -41.67 -24.85 -10.73
CA SER A 14 -41.72 -23.61 -9.95
C SER A 14 -42.03 -23.96 -8.49
N PRO A 15 -41.18 -23.63 -7.51
CA PRO A 15 -41.57 -23.70 -6.12
C PRO A 15 -42.59 -22.59 -5.87
N SER A 16 -43.78 -22.98 -5.44
CA SER A 16 -44.82 -22.06 -4.98
C SER A 16 -44.31 -21.27 -3.78
N GLU A 17 -44.19 -19.96 -3.96
CA GLU A 17 -44.15 -19.00 -2.85
C GLU A 17 -45.44 -19.10 -2.03
N THR A 18 -45.28 -18.99 -0.71
CA THR A 18 -46.25 -18.82 0.39
C THR A 18 -46.28 -19.94 1.43
N ALA A 19 -45.11 -20.21 2.01
CA ALA A 19 -45.02 -20.52 3.43
C ALA A 19 -44.30 -19.36 4.11
N SER A 20 -45.05 -18.51 4.82
CA SER A 20 -44.53 -17.50 5.74
C SER A 20 -43.75 -18.23 6.84
N LEU A 21 -42.45 -18.43 6.64
CA LEU A 21 -41.51 -18.73 7.72
C LEU A 21 -41.44 -17.44 8.56
N ALA A 22 -42.01 -17.49 9.76
CA ALA A 22 -41.79 -16.44 10.74
C ALA A 22 -40.27 -16.19 10.88
N PRO A 23 -39.81 -14.94 11.09
CA PRO A 23 -38.39 -14.65 11.28
C PRO A 23 -37.87 -15.52 12.44
N CYS A 24 -37.06 -16.52 12.13
CA CYS A 24 -36.55 -17.45 13.12
C CYS A 24 -35.38 -16.75 13.81
N ALA A 25 -35.57 -16.34 15.06
CA ALA A 25 -34.50 -15.77 15.87
C ALA A 25 -33.34 -16.77 16.01
N PRO A 26 -32.09 -16.29 16.14
CA PRO A 26 -30.92 -17.15 16.21
C PRO A 26 -31.03 -18.13 17.38
N ALA A 27 -30.55 -19.36 17.19
CA ALA A 27 -30.39 -20.36 18.25
C ALA A 27 -29.17 -20.06 19.13
N ALA A 28 -29.06 -18.81 19.61
CA ALA A 28 -27.93 -18.27 20.36
C ALA A 28 -28.40 -17.12 21.27
N TRP A 29 -27.67 -16.84 22.35
CA TRP A 29 -27.89 -15.60 23.10
C TRP A 29 -27.50 -14.42 22.24
N ARG A 30 -28.38 -13.42 22.12
CA ARG A 30 -28.11 -12.22 21.32
C ARG A 30 -27.98 -11.00 22.23
N LEU A 31 -26.86 -10.30 22.09
CA LEU A 31 -26.56 -9.06 22.78
C LEU A 31 -26.41 -7.95 21.75
N GLU A 32 -27.04 -6.80 21.99
CA GLU A 32 -26.82 -5.57 21.22
C GLU A 32 -26.39 -4.45 22.16
N VAL A 33 -25.22 -3.87 21.88
CA VAL A 33 -24.60 -2.83 22.69
C VAL A 33 -24.62 -1.53 21.90
N PHE A 34 -25.55 -0.64 22.25
CA PHE A 34 -25.68 0.69 21.66
C PHE A 34 -25.05 1.74 22.55
N ARG A 35 -24.64 2.87 21.97
CA ARG A 35 -24.39 4.08 22.77
C ARG A 35 -25.70 4.59 23.35
N ARG A 36 -25.65 5.07 24.60
CA ARG A 36 -26.82 5.67 25.26
C ARG A 36 -27.29 6.90 24.46
N PRO A 37 -28.60 7.17 24.36
CA PRO A 37 -29.12 8.30 23.58
C PRO A 37 -28.59 9.69 23.95
N THR A 38 -28.07 9.86 25.17
CA THR A 38 -27.48 11.11 25.66
C THR A 38 -26.00 11.28 25.28
N ILE A 39 -25.39 10.27 24.66
CA ILE A 39 -23.99 10.26 24.25
C ILE A 39 -23.96 10.33 22.72
N ALA A 40 -23.09 11.18 22.17
CA ALA A 40 -22.88 11.25 20.73
C ALA A 40 -22.48 9.88 20.18
N ASP A 41 -23.00 9.55 19.01
CA ASP A 41 -22.69 8.33 18.27
C ASP A 41 -21.93 8.72 16.99
N PRO A 42 -20.58 8.80 17.05
CA PRO A 42 -19.77 9.22 15.91
C PRO A 42 -20.00 8.38 14.66
N GLU A 43 -20.29 7.08 14.81
CA GLU A 43 -20.55 6.21 13.65
C GLU A 43 -21.92 6.49 13.04
N GLY A 44 -22.90 6.85 13.86
CA GLY A 44 -24.17 7.38 13.39
C GLY A 44 -23.98 8.68 12.61
N GLU A 45 -23.17 9.61 13.13
CA GLU A 45 -22.86 10.89 12.49
C GLU A 45 -22.09 10.72 11.17
N HIS A 46 -21.09 9.83 11.14
CA HIS A 46 -20.36 9.46 9.93
C HIS A 46 -21.28 8.84 8.87
N LEU A 47 -22.22 7.96 9.28
CA LEU A 47 -23.19 7.42 8.35
C LEU A 47 -24.03 8.54 7.75
N LEU A 48 -24.57 9.46 8.56
CA LEU A 48 -25.37 10.57 8.06
C LEU A 48 -24.60 11.45 7.07
N ALA A 49 -23.32 11.73 7.34
CA ALA A 49 -22.44 12.43 6.42
C ALA A 49 -22.30 11.68 5.09
N ALA A 50 -22.04 10.36 5.13
CA ALA A 50 -21.98 9.52 3.94
C ALA A 50 -23.32 9.48 3.19
N LEU A 51 -24.46 9.43 3.89
CA LEU A 51 -25.80 9.45 3.26
C LEU A 51 -26.02 10.73 2.46
N ALA A 52 -25.59 11.88 2.99
CA ALA A 52 -25.72 13.17 2.32
C ALA A 52 -24.99 13.20 0.98
N GLU A 53 -23.84 12.51 0.87
CA GLU A 53 -23.08 12.37 -0.38
C GLU A 53 -23.82 11.56 -1.45
N PHE A 54 -24.64 10.58 -1.05
CA PHE A 54 -25.53 9.85 -1.95
C PHE A 54 -26.87 10.59 -2.18
N HIS A 55 -27.00 11.83 -1.70
CA HIS A 55 -28.22 12.62 -1.72
C HIS A 55 -29.40 11.95 -0.98
N ILE A 56 -29.11 11.08 -0.02
CA ILE A 56 -30.10 10.39 0.81
C ILE A 56 -30.37 11.23 2.05
N ASN A 57 -31.41 12.07 1.97
CA ASN A 57 -31.84 12.96 3.07
C ASN A 57 -33.05 12.42 3.85
N SER A 58 -33.51 11.22 3.52
CA SER A 58 -34.68 10.56 4.11
C SER A 58 -34.42 9.96 5.50
N VAL A 59 -33.16 9.94 5.94
CA VAL A 59 -32.69 9.48 7.25
C VAL A 59 -32.24 10.69 8.06
N SER A 60 -32.84 10.88 9.23
CA SER A 60 -32.61 12.02 10.12
C SER A 60 -31.69 11.70 11.30
N GLN A 61 -31.57 10.42 11.65
CA GLN A 61 -30.69 9.95 12.70
C GLN A 61 -30.27 8.51 12.39
N ALA A 62 -29.02 8.16 12.68
CA ALA A 62 -28.51 6.81 12.63
C ALA A 62 -27.89 6.42 13.98
N ARG A 63 -28.00 5.15 14.36
CA ARG A 63 -27.34 4.59 15.53
C ARG A 63 -26.71 3.24 15.20
N LEU A 64 -25.52 2.99 15.70
CA LEU A 64 -24.84 1.70 15.59
C LEU A 64 -24.91 0.92 16.90
N GLY A 65 -25.41 -0.32 16.82
CA GLY A 65 -25.33 -1.32 17.87
C GLY A 65 -24.28 -2.36 17.53
N ARG A 66 -23.36 -2.64 18.46
CA ARG A 66 -22.43 -3.76 18.35
C ARG A 66 -23.13 -5.04 18.81
N GLY A 67 -23.28 -5.99 17.91
CA GLY A 67 -24.01 -7.23 18.10
C GLY A 67 -23.09 -8.42 18.40
N PHE A 68 -23.51 -9.28 19.33
CA PHE A 68 -22.79 -10.50 19.71
C PHE A 68 -23.76 -11.68 19.82
N LEU A 69 -23.35 -12.83 19.29
CA LEU A 69 -24.05 -14.12 19.41
C LEU A 69 -23.20 -15.07 20.24
N LEU A 70 -23.74 -15.51 21.38
CA LEU A 70 -23.07 -16.41 22.33
C LEU A 70 -23.77 -17.78 22.40
N PRO A 71 -23.03 -18.84 22.79
CA PRO A 71 -23.56 -20.21 22.84
C PRO A 71 -24.85 -20.36 23.64
N PRO A 72 -25.86 -21.08 23.12
CA PRO A 72 -27.18 -21.17 23.75
C PRO A 72 -27.19 -21.92 25.09
N ASP A 73 -26.14 -22.68 25.38
CA ASP A 73 -25.97 -23.46 26.60
C ASP A 73 -25.40 -22.66 27.78
N LEU A 74 -24.97 -21.42 27.56
CA LEU A 74 -24.56 -20.52 28.65
C LEU A 74 -25.75 -20.16 29.56
N SER A 75 -25.50 -20.12 30.86
CA SER A 75 -26.49 -19.63 31.83
C SER A 75 -26.71 -18.13 31.68
N ARG A 76 -27.91 -17.65 32.02
CA ARG A 76 -28.23 -16.21 32.05
C ARG A 76 -27.22 -15.42 32.89
N ASP A 77 -26.87 -15.91 34.07
CA ASP A 77 -25.90 -15.26 34.97
C ASP A 77 -24.50 -15.13 34.32
N ALA A 78 -24.08 -16.16 33.56
CA ALA A 78 -22.83 -16.11 32.82
C ALA A 78 -22.90 -15.06 31.71
N VAL A 79 -23.98 -15.02 30.93
CA VAL A 79 -24.17 -14.04 29.85
C VAL A 79 -24.23 -12.60 30.39
N GLU A 80 -24.92 -12.37 31.50
CA GLU A 80 -24.98 -11.05 32.14
C GLU A 80 -23.62 -10.61 32.68
N THR A 81 -22.80 -11.55 33.16
CA THR A 81 -21.42 -11.31 33.58
C THR A 81 -20.53 -10.96 32.39
N ILE A 82 -20.59 -11.74 31.31
CA ILE A 82 -19.88 -11.49 30.04
C ILE A 82 -20.22 -10.09 29.53
N ALA A 83 -21.51 -9.75 29.49
CA ALA A 83 -21.94 -8.45 29.01
C ALA A 83 -21.34 -7.31 29.85
N ARG A 84 -21.46 -7.39 31.17
CA ARG A 84 -21.01 -6.35 32.11
C ARG A 84 -19.50 -6.18 32.15
N GLU A 85 -18.75 -7.27 32.06
CA GLU A 85 -17.30 -7.26 32.32
C GLU A 85 -16.47 -7.18 31.03
N LEU A 86 -17.01 -7.60 29.89
CA LEU A 86 -16.25 -7.71 28.63
C LEU A 86 -16.81 -6.85 27.49
N LEU A 87 -18.14 -6.71 27.37
CA LEU A 87 -18.76 -6.20 26.14
C LEU A 87 -19.36 -4.79 26.26
N VAL A 88 -19.75 -4.39 27.46
CA VAL A 88 -20.52 -3.15 27.71
C VAL A 88 -19.69 -2.19 28.55
N ASP A 89 -19.52 -0.96 28.05
CA ASP A 89 -19.11 0.15 28.90
C ASP A 89 -20.35 0.65 29.68
N PRO A 90 -20.39 0.54 31.02
CA PRO A 90 -21.59 0.87 31.80
C PRO A 90 -21.94 2.36 31.76
N VAL A 91 -20.97 3.23 31.46
CA VAL A 91 -21.15 4.68 31.35
C VAL A 91 -21.68 5.03 29.97
N LEU A 92 -21.05 4.52 28.93
CA LEU A 92 -21.31 4.94 27.54
C LEU A 92 -22.42 4.16 26.86
N ASN A 93 -22.69 2.92 27.30
CA ASN A 93 -23.51 1.99 26.54
C ASN A 93 -24.81 1.60 27.25
N GLU A 94 -25.80 1.26 26.43
CA GLU A 94 -26.99 0.51 26.81
C GLU A 94 -26.93 -0.90 26.20
N LEU A 95 -27.40 -1.90 26.95
CA LEU A 95 -27.42 -3.29 26.54
C LEU A 95 -28.86 -3.74 26.26
N ARG A 96 -29.08 -4.41 25.13
CA ARG A 96 -30.29 -5.18 24.86
C ARG A 96 -29.90 -6.67 24.79
N LEU A 97 -30.58 -7.50 25.58
CA LEU A 97 -30.27 -8.92 25.75
C LEU A 97 -31.49 -9.76 25.37
N TYR A 98 -31.30 -10.75 24.51
CA TYR A 98 -32.35 -11.65 24.03
C TYR A 98 -31.94 -13.12 24.24
N GLU A 99 -32.87 -13.93 24.73
CA GLU A 99 -32.67 -15.38 24.96
C GLU A 99 -32.60 -16.15 23.63
N PRO A 100 -31.95 -17.33 23.58
CA PRO A 100 -31.92 -18.17 22.39
C PRO A 100 -33.32 -18.44 21.82
N GLY A 101 -33.47 -18.24 20.51
CA GLY A 101 -34.75 -18.40 19.80
C GLY A 101 -35.78 -17.30 20.06
N SER A 102 -35.43 -16.23 20.79
CA SER A 102 -36.32 -15.08 21.01
C SER A 102 -36.05 -13.94 20.02
N ALA A 103 -37.10 -13.45 19.35
CA ALA A 103 -36.99 -12.31 18.46
C ALA A 103 -36.93 -10.98 19.24
N PRO A 104 -36.17 -9.98 18.75
CA PRO A 104 -36.25 -8.63 19.31
C PRO A 104 -37.65 -8.03 19.09
N PRO A 105 -38.07 -7.06 19.92
CA PRO A 105 -39.31 -6.33 19.69
C PRO A 105 -39.25 -5.60 18.34
N ALA A 106 -40.42 -5.39 17.73
CA ALA A 106 -40.51 -4.63 16.49
C ALA A 106 -39.88 -3.23 16.66
N ALA A 107 -39.18 -2.77 15.62
CA ALA A 107 -38.59 -1.44 15.61
C ALA A 107 -39.67 -0.36 15.87
N PRO A 108 -39.32 0.75 16.54
CA PRO A 108 -40.22 1.88 16.69
C PRO A 108 -40.74 2.37 15.32
N THR A 109 -41.98 2.88 15.29
CA THR A 109 -42.55 3.45 14.07
C THR A 109 -41.65 4.56 13.53
N GLY A 110 -41.26 4.46 12.25
CA GLY A 110 -40.32 5.40 11.62
C GLY A 110 -38.84 5.05 11.84
N THR A 111 -38.52 3.82 12.25
CA THR A 111 -37.15 3.31 12.34
C THR A 111 -36.99 2.06 11.47
N ALA A 112 -36.04 2.08 10.55
CA ALA A 112 -35.61 0.90 9.78
C ALA A 112 -34.42 0.23 10.48
N ARG A 113 -34.35 -1.11 10.40
CA ARG A 113 -33.25 -1.89 10.99
C ARG A 113 -32.49 -2.65 9.90
N LEU A 114 -31.18 -2.47 9.87
CA LEU A 114 -30.28 -3.18 8.97
C LEU A 114 -29.25 -3.92 9.82
N LEU A 115 -29.12 -5.23 9.62
CA LEU A 115 -28.05 -6.00 10.25
C LEU A 115 -26.99 -6.35 9.22
N VAL A 116 -25.73 -6.25 9.64
CA VAL A 116 -24.56 -6.65 8.84
C VAL A 116 -23.82 -7.73 9.61
N THR A 117 -23.66 -8.91 9.02
CA THR A 117 -22.99 -10.06 9.65
C THR A 117 -21.88 -10.58 8.75
N ARG A 118 -20.85 -11.19 9.31
CA ARG A 118 -19.85 -11.91 8.51
C ARG A 118 -20.48 -13.13 7.83
N LYS A 119 -20.06 -13.41 6.60
CA LYS A 119 -20.41 -14.65 5.89
C LYS A 119 -19.78 -15.85 6.59
N ALA A 120 -20.38 -17.03 6.44
CA ALA A 120 -19.84 -18.26 7.03
C ALA A 120 -18.41 -18.56 6.52
N GLY A 121 -17.48 -18.83 7.44
CA GLY A 121 -16.07 -19.11 7.12
C GLY A 121 -15.18 -17.86 6.98
N VAL A 122 -15.74 -16.65 7.06
CA VAL A 122 -14.95 -15.41 7.13
C VAL A 122 -14.39 -15.22 8.53
N MET A 123 -13.14 -14.76 8.62
CA MET A 123 -12.49 -14.47 9.91
C MET A 123 -13.20 -13.34 10.65
N ASP A 124 -13.38 -13.52 11.97
CA ASP A 124 -13.91 -12.50 12.89
C ASP A 124 -12.94 -12.36 14.07
N PRO A 125 -11.98 -11.41 14.00
CA PRO A 125 -11.00 -11.20 15.07
C PRO A 125 -11.62 -10.83 16.42
N VAL A 126 -12.76 -10.12 16.40
CA VAL A 126 -13.49 -9.73 17.61
C VAL A 126 -14.11 -10.95 18.26
N ALA A 127 -14.81 -11.80 17.48
CA ALA A 127 -15.33 -13.07 17.97
C ALA A 127 -14.21 -13.96 18.52
N GLY A 128 -13.08 -14.07 17.80
CA GLY A 128 -11.93 -14.85 18.25
C GLY A 128 -11.36 -14.36 19.59
N THR A 129 -11.25 -13.05 19.78
CA THR A 129 -10.81 -12.44 21.03
C THR A 129 -11.79 -12.72 22.18
N ILE A 130 -13.10 -12.63 21.93
CA ILE A 130 -14.12 -12.98 22.91
C ILE A 130 -14.02 -14.46 23.27
N SER A 131 -14.00 -15.37 22.29
CA SER A 131 -13.88 -16.81 22.52
C SER A 131 -12.67 -17.17 23.38
N ARG A 132 -11.49 -16.60 23.11
CA ARG A 132 -10.28 -16.80 23.93
C ARG A 132 -10.45 -16.25 25.35
N THR A 133 -11.04 -15.07 25.49
CA THR A 133 -11.28 -14.44 26.79
C THR A 133 -12.26 -15.24 27.64
N LEU A 134 -13.31 -15.79 27.04
CA LEU A 134 -14.28 -16.66 27.72
C LEU A 134 -13.62 -17.96 28.23
N ALA A 135 -12.74 -18.57 27.43
CA ALA A 135 -11.98 -19.73 27.87
C ALA A 135 -11.04 -19.39 29.05
N ARG A 136 -10.35 -18.25 29.00
CA ARG A 136 -9.40 -17.79 30.06
C ARG A 136 -10.07 -17.41 31.37
N THR A 137 -11.29 -16.87 31.31
CA THR A 137 -12.06 -16.46 32.50
C THR A 137 -12.72 -17.65 33.21
N GLY A 138 -12.72 -18.84 32.60
CA GLY A 138 -13.36 -20.04 33.15
C GLY A 138 -14.89 -20.06 33.02
N LEU A 139 -15.48 -19.03 32.39
CA LEU A 139 -16.94 -18.90 32.20
C LEU A 139 -17.50 -19.99 31.28
N THR A 140 -16.66 -20.64 30.47
CA THR A 140 -17.00 -21.77 29.58
C THR A 140 -16.35 -23.08 30.02
N GLN A 141 -16.01 -23.23 31.31
CA GLN A 141 -15.28 -24.41 31.83
C GLN A 141 -13.94 -24.68 31.11
N GLY A 142 -13.33 -23.62 30.55
CA GLY A 142 -12.04 -23.70 29.86
C GLY A 142 -12.10 -24.20 28.42
N ALA A 143 -13.29 -24.52 27.88
CA ALA A 143 -13.44 -24.88 26.48
C ALA A 143 -13.65 -23.63 25.59
N PRO A 144 -12.97 -23.53 24.43
CA PRO A 144 -13.28 -22.50 23.45
C PRO A 144 -14.69 -22.72 22.89
N VAL A 145 -15.44 -21.64 22.74
CA VAL A 145 -16.81 -21.65 22.25
C VAL A 145 -16.95 -20.82 20.97
N PHE A 146 -17.94 -21.16 20.14
CA PHE A 146 -18.23 -20.41 18.93
C PHE A 146 -18.97 -19.11 19.27
N VAL A 147 -18.37 -17.98 18.87
CA VAL A 147 -18.95 -16.63 18.98
C VAL A 147 -19.07 -16.07 17.57
N ALA A 148 -20.10 -15.27 17.32
CA ALA A 148 -20.22 -14.50 16.08
C ALA A 148 -20.58 -13.05 16.42
N THR A 149 -20.10 -12.10 15.61
CA THR A 149 -20.46 -10.69 15.74
C THR A 149 -21.29 -10.19 14.57
N PHE A 150 -22.02 -9.10 14.80
CA PHE A 150 -22.79 -8.40 13.77
C PHE A 150 -22.89 -6.91 14.13
N SER A 151 -23.23 -6.07 13.16
CA SER A 151 -23.58 -4.67 13.36
C SER A 151 -25.08 -4.50 13.21
N ALA A 152 -25.71 -3.79 14.14
CA ALA A 152 -27.14 -3.49 14.13
C ALA A 152 -27.36 -1.98 13.94
N TRP A 153 -27.77 -1.58 12.74
CA TRP A 153 -28.05 -0.19 12.42
C TRP A 153 -29.52 0.14 12.63
N GLU A 154 -29.79 1.22 13.37
CA GLU A 154 -31.13 1.81 13.52
C GLU A 154 -31.18 3.15 12.78
N LEU A 155 -31.96 3.23 11.71
CA LEU A 155 -32.09 4.43 10.89
C LEU A 155 -33.46 5.07 11.12
N THR A 156 -33.49 6.27 11.69
CA THR A 156 -34.73 7.02 11.96
C THR A 156 -35.07 7.92 10.78
N GLY A 157 -36.27 7.76 10.22
CA GLY A 157 -36.75 8.50 9.06
C GLY A 157 -37.74 7.67 8.23
N THR A 158 -37.89 8.05 6.96
CA THR A 158 -38.73 7.32 6.00
C THR A 158 -37.96 6.99 4.72
N PRO A 159 -36.81 6.28 4.82
CA PRO A 159 -36.10 5.82 3.62
C PRO A 159 -36.97 4.80 2.86
N SER A 160 -36.96 4.91 1.54
CA SER A 160 -37.54 3.92 0.63
C SER A 160 -36.74 2.61 0.66
N ASP A 161 -37.35 1.51 0.19
CA ASP A 161 -36.65 0.22 0.08
C ASP A 161 -35.40 0.31 -0.80
N GLN A 162 -35.44 1.12 -1.86
CA GLN A 162 -34.30 1.37 -2.73
C GLN A 162 -33.16 2.10 -2.00
N GLU A 163 -33.49 3.11 -1.19
CA GLU A 163 -32.51 3.77 -0.33
C GLU A 163 -31.94 2.78 0.70
N LEU A 164 -32.77 1.98 1.38
CA LEU A 164 -32.28 0.97 2.34
C LEU A 164 -31.31 -0.05 1.70
N HIS A 165 -31.61 -0.50 0.48
CA HIS A 165 -30.69 -1.35 -0.28
C HIS A 165 -29.38 -0.63 -0.62
N THR A 166 -29.45 0.65 -0.96
CA THR A 166 -28.28 1.47 -1.31
C THR A 166 -27.41 1.71 -0.08
N ILE A 167 -28.01 2.15 1.04
CA ILE A 167 -27.34 2.34 2.33
C ILE A 167 -26.67 1.05 2.76
N GLY A 168 -27.42 -0.05 2.78
CA GLY A 168 -26.90 -1.33 3.23
C GLY A 168 -25.76 -1.86 2.36
N ARG A 169 -25.88 -1.86 1.02
CA ARG A 169 -24.90 -2.51 0.13
C ARG A 169 -23.75 -1.61 -0.30
N ARG A 170 -23.96 -0.29 -0.42
CA ARG A 170 -22.94 0.65 -0.93
C ARG A 170 -22.22 1.42 0.16
N ILE A 171 -22.78 1.48 1.37
CA ILE A 171 -22.23 2.30 2.47
C ILE A 171 -21.87 1.43 3.67
N LEU A 172 -22.79 0.59 4.14
CA LEU A 172 -22.65 -0.12 5.42
C LEU A 172 -21.93 -1.47 5.35
N ALA A 173 -22.30 -2.32 4.39
CA ALA A 173 -21.77 -3.67 4.29
C ALA A 173 -20.71 -3.76 3.19
N ASN A 174 -19.63 -4.47 3.48
CA ASN A 174 -18.77 -5.03 2.46
C ASN A 174 -19.40 -6.35 1.97
N VAL A 175 -20.22 -6.26 0.92
CA VAL A 175 -20.98 -7.40 0.38
C VAL A 175 -20.12 -8.58 -0.09
N THR A 176 -18.80 -8.39 -0.20
CA THR A 176 -17.82 -9.43 -0.52
C THR A 176 -17.68 -10.41 0.65
N ILE A 177 -17.60 -9.91 1.89
CA ILE A 177 -17.32 -10.69 3.10
C ILE A 177 -18.45 -10.65 4.16
N GLU A 178 -19.45 -9.81 3.94
CA GLU A 178 -20.59 -9.63 4.85
C GLU A 178 -21.92 -9.88 4.14
N ASP A 179 -22.89 -10.37 4.91
CA ASP A 179 -24.29 -10.47 4.52
C ASP A 179 -25.08 -9.30 5.13
N LEU A 180 -25.98 -8.74 4.33
CA LEU A 180 -26.89 -7.67 4.72
C LEU A 180 -28.30 -8.24 4.92
N LEU A 181 -28.85 -8.04 6.11
CA LEU A 181 -30.22 -8.40 6.47
C LEU A 181 -31.05 -7.13 6.63
N LEU A 182 -31.92 -6.86 5.66
CA LEU A 182 -32.84 -5.72 5.68
C LEU A 182 -34.14 -6.07 6.38
N ASN A 183 -34.46 -5.38 7.48
CA ASN A 183 -35.66 -5.62 8.28
C ASN A 183 -35.87 -7.10 8.65
N ARG A 184 -34.77 -7.84 8.77
CA ARG A 184 -34.69 -9.26 9.07
C ARG A 184 -33.86 -9.47 10.32
N GLU A 185 -34.26 -10.44 11.12
CA GLU A 185 -33.70 -10.69 12.45
C GLU A 185 -33.14 -12.12 12.59
N ASP A 186 -33.11 -12.87 11.50
CA ASP A 186 -32.66 -14.26 11.43
C ASP A 186 -31.15 -14.35 11.18
N LEU A 187 -30.38 -13.98 12.19
CA LEU A 187 -28.93 -14.04 12.17
C LEU A 187 -28.44 -15.50 12.10
N PRO A 188 -27.51 -15.82 11.18
CA PRO A 188 -26.92 -17.15 11.12
C PRO A 188 -26.04 -17.40 12.36
N TYR A 189 -26.20 -18.57 12.99
CA TYR A 189 -25.35 -19.02 14.09
C TYR A 189 -25.09 -20.52 13.96
N ALA A 190 -23.96 -20.87 13.36
CA ALA A 190 -23.46 -22.24 13.28
C ALA A 190 -21.95 -22.24 13.06
N ALA A 191 -21.25 -23.17 13.70
CA ALA A 191 -19.87 -23.48 13.33
C ALA A 191 -19.85 -24.04 11.89
N PRO A 192 -18.82 -23.74 11.08
CA PRO A 192 -18.66 -24.37 9.77
C PRO A 192 -18.63 -25.90 9.92
N PRO A 193 -19.35 -26.66 9.07
CA PRO A 193 -19.33 -28.11 9.13
C PRO A 193 -17.93 -28.66 8.83
N GLU A 194 -17.51 -29.73 9.53
CA GLU A 194 -16.32 -30.48 9.16
C GLU A 194 -16.50 -31.08 7.75
N ALA A 195 -15.71 -30.64 6.78
CA ALA A 195 -15.66 -31.30 5.48
C ALA A 195 -14.70 -32.49 5.53
N ALA A 196 -15.02 -33.55 4.79
CA ALA A 196 -14.18 -34.74 4.70
C ALA A 196 -12.84 -34.40 4.04
N PHE A 197 -11.74 -34.95 4.59
CA PHE A 197 -10.41 -34.87 3.98
C PHE A 197 -10.45 -35.39 2.54
N ARG A 198 -9.90 -34.60 1.61
CA ARG A 198 -9.67 -34.99 0.22
C ARG A 198 -8.20 -35.37 0.09
N GLY A 199 -7.91 -36.59 -0.34
CA GLY A 199 -6.55 -37.08 -0.57
C GLY A 199 -5.90 -36.50 -1.83
N ARG A 200 -4.88 -37.18 -2.36
CA ARG A 200 -4.17 -36.75 -3.58
C ARG A 200 -5.12 -36.71 -4.78
N VAL A 201 -5.17 -35.57 -5.46
CA VAL A 201 -5.91 -35.39 -6.71
C VAL A 201 -4.92 -35.32 -7.87
N GLU A 202 -4.99 -36.26 -8.81
CA GLU A 202 -4.16 -36.25 -10.03
C GLU A 202 -4.81 -35.42 -11.14
N VAL A 203 -4.00 -34.67 -11.88
CA VAL A 203 -4.42 -33.84 -13.02
C VAL A 203 -3.68 -34.33 -14.27
N PRO A 204 -4.27 -35.23 -15.06
CA PRO A 204 -3.60 -35.77 -16.26
C PRO A 204 -3.39 -34.69 -17.31
N LEU A 205 -2.13 -34.42 -17.67
CA LEU A 205 -1.77 -33.46 -18.73
C LEU A 205 -1.25 -34.13 -20.01
N ALA A 206 -0.88 -35.42 -19.94
CA ALA A 206 -0.33 -36.15 -21.06
C ALA A 206 -1.30 -36.16 -22.25
N ASP A 207 -0.78 -35.99 -23.45
CA ASP A 207 -1.52 -36.00 -24.72
C ASP A 207 -2.61 -34.91 -24.85
N LEU A 208 -2.70 -33.95 -23.92
CA LEU A 208 -3.62 -32.81 -24.05
C LEU A 208 -3.14 -31.83 -25.12
N ALA A 209 -4.09 -31.37 -25.94
CA ALA A 209 -3.89 -30.28 -26.88
C ALA A 209 -3.74 -28.94 -26.13
N ASP A 210 -3.18 -27.94 -26.81
CA ASP A 210 -2.89 -26.63 -26.24
C ASP A 210 -4.14 -25.93 -25.67
N GLU A 211 -5.30 -26.08 -26.33
CA GLU A 211 -6.56 -25.51 -25.87
C GLU A 211 -7.02 -26.14 -24.53
N ALA A 212 -6.80 -27.44 -24.35
CA ALA A 212 -7.17 -28.13 -23.13
C ALA A 212 -6.22 -27.79 -21.96
N LEU A 213 -4.93 -27.57 -22.25
CA LEU A 213 -3.96 -27.09 -21.25
C LEU A 213 -4.33 -25.70 -20.75
N LEU A 214 -4.68 -24.79 -21.66
CA LEU A 214 -5.12 -23.44 -21.29
C LEU A 214 -6.44 -23.45 -20.53
N ALA A 215 -7.37 -24.33 -20.88
CA ALA A 215 -8.62 -24.49 -20.13
C ALA A 215 -8.36 -24.91 -18.68
N ILE A 216 -7.45 -25.86 -18.43
CA ILE A 216 -7.05 -26.24 -17.06
C ILE A 216 -6.46 -25.05 -16.29
N SER A 217 -5.59 -24.27 -16.93
CA SER A 217 -4.99 -23.09 -16.32
C SER A 217 -6.04 -22.02 -15.96
N THR A 218 -6.97 -21.75 -16.89
CA THR A 218 -8.02 -20.73 -16.73
C THR A 218 -9.06 -21.15 -15.72
N ASP A 219 -9.63 -22.35 -15.86
CA ASP A 219 -10.70 -22.85 -15.01
C ASP A 219 -10.21 -23.13 -13.57
N GLY A 220 -8.91 -23.44 -13.42
CA GLY A 220 -8.25 -23.69 -12.15
C GLY A 220 -7.69 -22.44 -11.45
N GLY A 221 -7.74 -21.25 -12.07
CA GLY A 221 -7.18 -20.03 -11.48
C GLY A 221 -5.64 -20.01 -11.37
N LEU A 222 -4.95 -20.82 -12.18
CA LEU A 222 -3.50 -20.99 -12.11
C LEU A 222 -2.72 -19.84 -12.77
N SER A 223 -3.35 -19.11 -13.70
CA SER A 223 -2.74 -18.02 -14.48
C SER A 223 -1.40 -18.39 -15.16
N LEU A 224 -1.22 -19.67 -15.51
CA LEU A 224 -0.07 -20.17 -16.25
C LEU A 224 -0.28 -20.00 -17.75
N SER A 225 0.75 -19.47 -18.42
CA SER A 225 0.82 -19.35 -19.88
C SER A 225 0.89 -20.71 -20.58
N LEU A 226 0.65 -20.72 -21.89
CA LEU A 226 0.73 -21.95 -22.67
C LEU A 226 2.12 -22.61 -22.60
N ASP A 227 3.19 -21.81 -22.65
CA ASP A 227 4.55 -22.34 -22.63
C ASP A 227 4.92 -22.90 -21.25
N GLU A 228 4.44 -22.30 -20.16
CA GLU A 228 4.56 -22.85 -18.82
C GLU A 228 3.78 -24.18 -18.69
N MET A 229 2.54 -24.22 -19.16
CA MET A 229 1.73 -25.45 -19.14
C MET A 229 2.36 -26.57 -19.98
N ARG A 230 2.99 -26.25 -21.11
CA ARG A 230 3.77 -27.20 -21.92
C ARG A 230 5.00 -27.69 -21.16
N ALA A 231 5.77 -26.80 -20.52
CA ALA A 231 6.93 -27.17 -19.73
C ALA A 231 6.56 -28.12 -18.58
N ILE A 232 5.44 -27.85 -17.89
CA ILE A 232 4.89 -28.71 -16.84
C ILE A 232 4.48 -30.07 -17.44
N ARG A 233 3.67 -30.08 -18.49
CA ARG A 233 3.26 -31.34 -19.17
C ARG A 233 4.48 -32.17 -19.55
N ASP A 234 5.46 -31.57 -20.20
CA ASP A 234 6.63 -32.26 -20.72
C ASP A 234 7.49 -32.82 -19.57
N HIS A 235 7.64 -32.07 -18.47
CA HIS A 235 8.31 -32.54 -17.25
C HIS A 235 7.64 -33.78 -16.66
N PHE A 236 6.33 -33.71 -16.36
CA PHE A 236 5.61 -34.82 -15.73
C PHE A 236 5.44 -36.03 -16.66
N THR A 237 5.32 -35.79 -17.98
CA THR A 237 5.39 -36.86 -19.00
C THR A 237 6.75 -37.56 -18.97
N GLY A 238 7.85 -36.80 -18.85
CA GLY A 238 9.20 -37.36 -18.67
C GLY A 238 9.35 -38.21 -17.41
N LEU A 239 8.63 -37.87 -16.34
CA LEU A 239 8.54 -38.66 -15.10
C LEU A 239 7.58 -39.85 -15.17
N SER A 240 6.88 -40.04 -16.30
CA SER A 240 5.88 -41.09 -16.49
C SER A 240 4.75 -41.08 -15.44
N ARG A 241 4.31 -39.89 -15.01
CA ARG A 241 3.19 -39.71 -14.08
C ARG A 241 2.44 -38.41 -14.33
N ALA A 242 1.20 -38.30 -13.83
CA ALA A 242 0.50 -37.02 -13.79
C ALA A 242 1.03 -36.14 -12.63
N PRO A 243 0.97 -34.80 -12.76
CA PRO A 243 1.06 -33.93 -11.60
C PRO A 243 -0.17 -34.08 -10.70
N SER A 244 0.01 -33.83 -9.42
CA SER A 244 -1.09 -33.61 -8.47
C SER A 244 -1.58 -32.16 -8.51
N ALA A 245 -2.78 -31.91 -8.00
CA ALA A 245 -3.30 -30.56 -7.80
C ALA A 245 -2.35 -29.70 -6.95
N CYS A 246 -1.81 -30.23 -5.84
CA CYS A 246 -0.84 -29.51 -5.00
C CYS A 246 0.46 -29.16 -5.76
N GLU A 247 0.94 -30.05 -6.65
CA GLU A 247 2.12 -29.76 -7.47
C GLU A 247 1.86 -28.66 -8.50
N LEU A 248 0.68 -28.70 -9.17
CA LEU A 248 0.28 -27.65 -10.11
C LEU A 248 0.10 -26.30 -9.41
N GLU A 249 -0.55 -26.28 -8.26
CA GLU A 249 -0.75 -25.07 -7.47
C GLU A 249 0.60 -24.50 -6.99
N THR A 250 1.50 -25.35 -6.50
CA THR A 250 2.86 -24.92 -6.10
C THR A 250 3.62 -24.27 -7.27
N LEU A 251 3.53 -24.87 -8.47
CA LEU A 251 4.13 -24.31 -9.68
C LEU A 251 3.46 -23.01 -10.11
N ALA A 252 2.13 -22.92 -10.05
CA ALA A 252 1.37 -21.72 -10.40
C ALA A 252 1.73 -20.53 -9.52
N GLN A 253 1.80 -20.73 -8.20
CA GLN A 253 2.23 -19.68 -7.27
C GLN A 253 3.69 -19.28 -7.54
N THR A 254 4.59 -20.27 -7.60
CA THR A 254 6.04 -20.03 -7.76
C THR A 254 6.41 -19.42 -9.11
N TRP A 255 5.68 -19.72 -10.20
CA TRP A 255 5.97 -19.20 -11.55
C TRP A 255 5.10 -17.98 -11.91
N SER A 256 4.31 -17.47 -10.98
CA SER A 256 3.50 -16.26 -11.17
C SER A 256 4.39 -15.04 -11.47
N GLU A 257 3.82 -14.03 -12.14
CA GLU A 257 4.50 -12.75 -12.38
C GLU A 257 4.94 -12.12 -11.04
N HIS A 258 4.07 -12.20 -10.03
CA HIS A 258 4.32 -11.67 -8.69
C HIS A 258 5.55 -12.27 -7.98
N CYS A 259 5.88 -13.55 -8.22
CA CYS A 259 6.99 -14.23 -7.53
C CYS A 259 8.29 -14.28 -8.35
N LYS A 260 8.21 -14.44 -9.69
CA LYS A 260 9.41 -14.53 -10.55
C LYS A 260 9.75 -13.25 -11.28
N HIS A 261 8.91 -12.22 -11.21
CA HIS A 261 9.12 -10.92 -11.86
C HIS A 261 9.50 -11.09 -13.34
N LYS A 262 8.75 -11.93 -14.07
CA LYS A 262 9.15 -12.45 -15.40
C LYS A 262 9.34 -11.35 -16.43
N THR A 263 8.64 -10.23 -16.30
CA THR A 263 8.81 -9.05 -17.15
C THR A 263 10.18 -8.40 -16.92
N PHE A 264 10.57 -8.19 -15.66
CA PHE A 264 11.87 -7.61 -15.29
C PHE A 264 13.04 -8.58 -15.50
N ALA A 265 12.78 -9.89 -15.35
CA ALA A 265 13.79 -10.92 -15.53
C ALA A 265 13.93 -11.40 -17.00
N GLY A 266 12.92 -11.14 -17.83
CA GLY A 266 12.81 -11.60 -19.20
C GLY A 266 13.60 -10.77 -20.21
N ARG A 267 13.65 -11.27 -21.45
CA ARG A 267 14.32 -10.60 -22.57
C ARG A 267 13.38 -9.59 -23.22
N VAL A 268 13.91 -8.41 -23.54
CA VAL A 268 13.17 -7.35 -24.22
C VAL A 268 13.86 -6.97 -25.53
N GLU A 269 13.12 -7.04 -26.63
CA GLU A 269 13.47 -6.37 -27.88
C GLU A 269 12.84 -4.97 -27.85
N MET A 270 13.64 -3.95 -27.54
CA MET A 270 13.18 -2.57 -27.41
C MET A 270 13.39 -1.83 -28.73
N VAL A 271 12.30 -1.27 -29.27
CA VAL A 271 12.34 -0.39 -30.45
C VAL A 271 12.05 1.03 -29.99
N GLU A 272 13.01 1.93 -30.22
CA GLU A 272 12.89 3.34 -29.88
C GLU A 272 13.32 4.18 -31.08
N ASN A 273 12.45 5.08 -31.54
CA ASN A 273 12.73 5.98 -32.67
C ASN A 273 13.29 5.27 -33.93
N GLY A 274 12.86 4.02 -34.16
CA GLY A 274 13.29 3.19 -35.28
C GLY A 274 14.62 2.43 -35.09
N ALA A 275 15.27 2.54 -33.93
CA ALA A 275 16.42 1.73 -33.54
C ALA A 275 16.00 0.57 -32.63
N THR A 276 16.51 -0.62 -32.89
CA THR A 276 16.27 -1.81 -32.05
C THR A 276 17.47 -2.09 -31.16
N ARG A 277 17.24 -2.26 -29.86
CA ARG A 277 18.21 -2.79 -28.89
C ARG A 277 17.64 -4.02 -28.18
N HIS A 278 18.53 -4.90 -27.73
CA HIS A 278 18.16 -6.11 -27.00
C HIS A 278 18.64 -5.99 -25.56
N ILE A 279 17.74 -6.27 -24.63
CA ILE A 279 17.98 -6.32 -23.19
C ILE A 279 17.75 -7.77 -22.78
N GLU A 280 18.75 -8.42 -22.19
CA GLU A 280 18.67 -9.82 -21.78
C GLU A 280 17.96 -9.99 -20.44
N ASN A 281 18.11 -9.02 -19.54
CA ASN A 281 17.43 -8.98 -18.26
C ASN A 281 17.32 -7.53 -17.76
N LEU A 282 16.11 -6.97 -17.83
CA LEU A 282 15.87 -5.57 -17.52
C LEU A 282 16.35 -5.19 -16.12
N PHE A 283 16.03 -5.98 -15.10
CA PHE A 283 16.43 -5.70 -13.72
C PHE A 283 17.95 -5.73 -13.52
N LYS A 284 18.63 -6.76 -14.03
CA LYS A 284 20.09 -6.92 -13.90
C LYS A 284 20.86 -5.85 -14.64
N GLU A 285 20.35 -5.38 -15.78
CA GLU A 285 21.02 -4.37 -16.61
C GLU A 285 20.69 -2.93 -16.21
N THR A 286 19.69 -2.72 -15.34
CA THR A 286 19.27 -1.39 -14.88
C THR A 286 19.45 -1.22 -13.37
N ILE A 287 18.43 -1.54 -12.58
CA ILE A 287 18.34 -1.30 -11.13
C ILE A 287 19.49 -1.96 -10.38
N ARG A 288 19.70 -3.26 -10.59
CA ARG A 288 20.77 -4.01 -9.92
C ARG A 288 22.15 -3.58 -10.41
N ALA A 289 22.31 -3.32 -11.71
CA ALA A 289 23.57 -2.81 -12.26
C ALA A 289 23.98 -1.49 -11.59
N ALA A 290 23.05 -0.57 -11.36
CA ALA A 290 23.35 0.70 -10.70
C ALA A 290 23.93 0.48 -9.29
N THR A 291 23.29 -0.36 -8.47
CA THR A 291 23.77 -0.66 -7.12
C THR A 291 25.11 -1.40 -7.12
N GLU A 292 25.28 -2.39 -8.01
CA GLU A 292 26.55 -3.14 -8.14
C GLU A 292 27.70 -2.26 -8.63
N GLU A 293 27.44 -1.32 -9.55
CA GLU A 293 28.45 -0.37 -10.06
C GLU A 293 28.82 0.69 -9.00
N LEU A 294 27.86 1.12 -8.19
CA LEU A 294 28.11 2.05 -7.08
C LEU A 294 28.91 1.42 -5.94
N ASP A 295 28.76 0.10 -5.72
CA ASP A 295 29.50 -0.72 -4.73
C ASP A 295 29.70 -0.01 -3.39
N LYS A 296 28.60 0.49 -2.81
CA LYS A 296 28.67 1.24 -1.56
C LYS A 296 28.95 0.29 -0.40
N PRO A 297 30.02 0.47 0.38
CA PRO A 297 30.37 -0.45 1.46
C PRO A 297 29.38 -0.43 2.64
N TRP A 298 28.48 0.55 2.67
CA TRP A 298 27.42 0.65 3.65
C TRP A 298 26.14 -0.07 3.21
N CYS A 299 26.04 -0.60 1.98
CA CYS A 299 25.00 -1.56 1.61
C CYS A 299 25.37 -2.94 2.19
N VAL A 300 24.57 -3.45 3.12
CA VAL A 300 24.86 -4.68 3.87
C VAL A 300 24.26 -5.91 3.19
N SER A 301 22.99 -5.84 2.81
CA SER A 301 22.28 -6.89 2.07
C SER A 301 21.28 -6.24 1.14
N VAL A 302 21.39 -6.49 -0.17
CA VAL A 302 20.54 -5.89 -1.20
C VAL A 302 20.13 -6.95 -2.22
N PHE A 303 18.86 -6.98 -2.62
CA PHE A 303 18.32 -7.92 -3.62
C PHE A 303 18.48 -9.43 -3.33
N HIS A 304 18.69 -9.80 -2.07
CA HIS A 304 18.88 -11.20 -1.63
C HIS A 304 17.81 -11.67 -0.65
N ASP A 305 16.98 -10.77 -0.15
CA ASP A 305 16.10 -11.01 0.99
C ASP A 305 14.83 -10.14 0.89
N ASN A 306 13.88 -10.31 1.83
CA ASN A 306 12.60 -9.60 1.90
C ASN A 306 12.75 -8.06 1.86
N ALA A 307 13.86 -7.51 2.35
CA ALA A 307 14.12 -6.07 2.41
C ALA A 307 15.60 -5.77 2.16
N GLY A 308 15.90 -4.51 1.84
CA GLY A 308 17.28 -4.03 1.71
C GLY A 308 17.83 -3.54 3.05
N ILE A 309 19.06 -3.88 3.38
CA ILE A 309 19.76 -3.50 4.63
C ILE A 309 20.95 -2.58 4.33
N VAL A 310 21.04 -1.47 5.08
CA VAL A 310 22.15 -0.51 5.04
C VAL A 310 22.73 -0.26 6.43
N ARG A 311 24.00 0.12 6.48
CA ARG A 311 24.70 0.46 7.73
C ARG A 311 24.17 1.77 8.30
N PHE A 312 23.92 1.80 9.61
CA PHE A 312 23.49 3.01 10.31
C PHE A 312 24.52 3.53 11.31
N GLU A 313 24.64 2.89 12.47
CA GLU A 313 25.56 3.34 13.53
C GLU A 313 25.96 2.19 14.45
N GLY A 314 27.27 2.07 14.69
CA GLY A 314 27.83 1.08 15.62
C GLY A 314 27.43 -0.34 15.24
N ASP A 315 26.72 -1.00 16.16
CA ASP A 315 26.24 -2.37 16.04
C ASP A 315 24.81 -2.45 15.46
N TRP A 316 24.35 -1.40 14.77
CA TRP A 316 23.01 -1.34 14.17
C TRP A 316 23.03 -1.00 12.68
N ASP A 317 22.20 -1.72 11.95
CA ASP A 317 21.85 -1.53 10.55
C ASP A 317 20.35 -1.17 10.44
N LEU A 318 19.94 -0.64 9.29
CA LEU A 318 18.56 -0.29 8.96
C LEU A 318 18.09 -1.12 7.77
N ALA A 319 16.90 -1.69 7.87
CA ALA A 319 16.20 -2.35 6.78
C ALA A 319 15.08 -1.45 6.25
N PHE A 320 14.82 -1.46 4.94
CA PHE A 320 13.68 -0.77 4.35
C PHE A 320 13.08 -1.58 3.20
N LYS A 321 11.75 -1.65 3.18
CA LYS A 321 10.94 -2.29 2.15
C LYS A 321 9.67 -1.49 1.91
N VAL A 322 9.23 -1.45 0.65
CA VAL A 322 7.94 -0.93 0.21
C VAL A 322 7.32 -1.96 -0.73
N GLU A 323 6.05 -2.26 -0.51
CA GLU A 323 5.21 -3.20 -1.27
C GLU A 323 3.97 -2.47 -1.84
N THR A 324 3.24 -3.15 -2.72
CA THR A 324 1.99 -2.66 -3.32
C THR A 324 0.82 -3.59 -3.02
N HIS A 325 -0.37 -3.02 -2.85
CA HIS A 325 -1.59 -3.80 -2.60
C HIS A 325 -2.79 -3.30 -3.42
N ASN A 326 -2.57 -3.02 -4.71
CA ASN A 326 -3.48 -2.31 -5.61
C ASN A 326 -4.82 -3.04 -5.86
N HIS A 327 -4.77 -4.23 -6.47
CA HIS A 327 -5.96 -4.98 -6.88
C HIS A 327 -6.89 -5.31 -5.69
N PRO A 328 -6.40 -5.79 -4.53
CA PRO A 328 -7.28 -6.02 -3.39
C PRO A 328 -7.85 -4.71 -2.84
N SER A 329 -7.09 -3.60 -2.87
CA SER A 329 -7.59 -2.30 -2.41
C SER A 329 -8.65 -1.68 -3.35
N ALA A 330 -8.69 -2.09 -4.63
CA ALA A 330 -9.76 -1.72 -5.54
C ALA A 330 -11.10 -2.37 -5.17
N ILE A 331 -11.06 -3.56 -4.54
CA ILE A 331 -12.23 -4.39 -4.19
C ILE A 331 -12.63 -4.22 -2.72
N ASP A 332 -11.66 -4.24 -1.80
CA ASP A 332 -11.83 -3.95 -0.38
C ASP A 332 -10.73 -2.98 0.07
N PRO A 333 -10.97 -1.66 0.01
CA PRO A 333 -9.94 -0.68 0.26
C PRO A 333 -9.42 -0.71 1.70
N TYR A 334 -10.29 -1.01 2.67
CA TYR A 334 -9.90 -1.13 4.08
C TYR A 334 -9.07 -2.39 4.32
N GLY A 335 -9.57 -3.56 3.89
CA GLY A 335 -8.87 -4.83 4.03
C GLY A 335 -7.53 -4.82 3.30
N GLY A 336 -7.54 -4.42 2.02
CA GLY A 336 -6.36 -4.39 1.15
C GLY A 336 -5.24 -3.49 1.66
N ALA A 337 -5.54 -2.27 2.12
CA ALA A 337 -4.51 -1.39 2.66
C ALA A 337 -3.99 -1.87 4.02
N GLY A 338 -4.87 -2.40 4.88
CA GLY A 338 -4.48 -2.97 6.17
C GLY A 338 -3.54 -4.16 6.01
N THR A 339 -3.87 -5.11 5.13
CA THR A 339 -3.00 -6.28 4.86
C THR A 339 -1.76 -5.90 4.06
N GLY A 340 -1.81 -4.82 3.25
CA GLY A 340 -0.62 -4.21 2.66
C GLY A 340 0.40 -3.79 3.71
N ILE A 341 -0.04 -3.06 4.75
CA ILE A 341 0.81 -2.67 5.89
C ILE A 341 1.30 -3.89 6.67
N GLY A 342 0.41 -4.84 6.99
CA GLY A 342 0.81 -6.07 7.70
C GLY A 342 1.84 -6.88 6.92
N GLY A 343 1.66 -7.03 5.61
CA GLY A 343 2.59 -7.71 4.72
C GLY A 343 4.00 -7.12 4.78
N VAL A 344 4.13 -5.81 4.56
CA VAL A 344 5.45 -5.16 4.57
C VAL A 344 6.08 -5.10 5.97
N VAL A 345 5.27 -5.07 7.04
CA VAL A 345 5.80 -5.26 8.40
C VAL A 345 6.40 -6.65 8.55
N ARG A 346 5.75 -7.69 8.03
CA ARG A 346 6.30 -9.04 8.03
C ARG A 346 7.54 -9.19 7.15
N ASP A 347 7.67 -8.47 6.04
CA ASP A 347 8.93 -8.42 5.29
C ASP A 347 10.10 -7.92 6.15
N ILE A 348 9.85 -6.90 6.98
CA ILE A 348 10.85 -6.38 7.91
C ILE A 348 11.11 -7.35 9.08
N LEU A 349 10.12 -8.12 9.50
CA LEU A 349 10.32 -9.23 10.44
C LEU A 349 11.04 -10.42 9.79
N GLY A 350 10.90 -10.58 8.48
CA GLY A 350 11.47 -11.64 7.67
C GLY A 350 12.92 -11.36 7.28
N VAL A 351 13.32 -10.11 7.07
CA VAL A 351 14.67 -9.77 6.58
C VAL A 351 15.77 -10.14 7.58
N GLY A 352 16.82 -10.80 7.09
CA GLY A 352 17.89 -11.37 7.90
C GLY A 352 17.34 -12.31 8.97
N LEU A 353 17.78 -12.13 10.21
CA LEU A 353 17.19 -12.83 11.36
C LEU A 353 16.06 -12.03 12.02
N GLY A 354 15.49 -11.06 11.33
CA GLY A 354 14.36 -10.23 11.76
C GLY A 354 14.78 -8.85 12.28
N ALA A 355 14.32 -7.80 11.60
CA ALA A 355 14.48 -6.43 12.04
C ALA A 355 13.28 -5.98 12.90
N ARG A 356 13.49 -4.99 13.79
CA ARG A 356 12.41 -4.39 14.58
C ARG A 356 11.79 -3.24 13.78
N PRO A 357 10.52 -3.30 13.37
CA PRO A 357 9.86 -2.17 12.71
C PRO A 357 9.87 -0.91 13.58
N ILE A 358 10.30 0.21 12.99
CA ILE A 358 10.41 1.52 13.66
C ILE A 358 9.53 2.60 13.01
N ALA A 359 9.15 2.43 11.74
CA ALA A 359 8.26 3.35 11.06
C ALA A 359 7.63 2.71 9.82
N ASN A 360 6.43 3.17 9.47
CA ASN A 360 5.73 2.85 8.25
C ASN A 360 5.69 4.07 7.31
N THR A 361 5.44 3.82 6.03
CA THR A 361 5.16 4.83 5.01
C THR A 361 3.94 4.42 4.18
N ASP A 362 3.19 5.37 3.65
CA ASP A 362 2.02 5.11 2.80
C ASP A 362 1.92 6.06 1.60
N ALA A 363 1.68 5.55 0.41
CA ALA A 363 1.48 6.37 -0.78
C ALA A 363 0.26 5.89 -1.56
N PHE A 364 -0.65 6.82 -1.87
CA PHE A 364 -1.92 6.51 -2.52
C PHE A 364 -2.05 7.24 -3.85
N PHE A 365 -2.50 6.52 -4.88
CA PHE A 365 -2.79 7.09 -6.19
C PHE A 365 -4.25 6.76 -6.51
N VAL A 366 -5.09 7.78 -6.57
CA VAL A 366 -6.55 7.60 -6.62
C VAL A 366 -7.18 8.49 -7.69
N GLY A 367 -8.36 8.11 -8.18
CA GLY A 367 -9.14 8.94 -9.08
C GLY A 367 -9.62 10.25 -8.41
N PRO A 368 -10.10 11.24 -9.19
CA PRO A 368 -10.67 12.47 -8.65
C PRO A 368 -11.81 12.19 -7.65
N THR A 369 -11.77 12.83 -6.47
CA THR A 369 -12.76 12.59 -5.40
C THR A 369 -14.08 13.33 -5.60
N GLU A 370 -14.14 14.28 -6.53
CA GLU A 370 -15.35 15.03 -6.90
C GLU A 370 -16.02 14.47 -8.17
N LEU A 371 -15.63 13.27 -8.60
CA LEU A 371 -16.14 12.65 -9.81
C LEU A 371 -17.67 12.41 -9.71
N PRO A 372 -18.49 12.86 -10.67
CA PRO A 372 -19.93 12.57 -10.66
C PRO A 372 -20.20 11.06 -10.63
N PRO A 373 -21.17 10.56 -9.84
CA PRO A 373 -21.43 9.12 -9.70
C PRO A 373 -21.66 8.38 -11.02
N GLU A 374 -22.22 9.05 -12.03
CA GLU A 374 -22.46 8.52 -13.37
C GLU A 374 -21.19 8.36 -14.23
N GLN A 375 -20.07 8.98 -13.84
CA GLN A 375 -18.78 8.87 -14.51
C GLN A 375 -17.87 7.80 -13.90
N VAL A 376 -18.23 7.26 -12.72
CA VAL A 376 -17.52 6.11 -12.14
C VAL A 376 -17.73 4.88 -13.04
N PRO A 377 -16.66 4.20 -13.49
CA PRO A 377 -16.79 3.00 -14.32
C PRO A 377 -17.62 1.90 -13.65
N VAL A 378 -18.34 1.13 -14.47
CA VAL A 378 -19.21 0.04 -13.98
C VAL A 378 -18.36 -1.00 -13.24
N GLY A 379 -18.79 -1.37 -12.03
CA GLY A 379 -18.10 -2.32 -11.16
C GLY A 379 -16.98 -1.72 -10.31
N CYS A 380 -16.71 -0.41 -10.43
CA CYS A 380 -15.72 0.29 -9.60
C CYS A 380 -16.39 1.01 -8.41
N MET A 381 -15.64 1.15 -7.31
CA MET A 381 -16.04 2.02 -6.21
C MET A 381 -15.68 3.47 -6.52
N HIS A 382 -16.43 4.41 -5.95
CA HIS A 382 -16.13 5.83 -6.07
C HIS A 382 -14.76 6.16 -5.44
N PRO A 383 -13.90 6.99 -6.07
CA PRO A 383 -12.55 7.27 -5.57
C PRO A 383 -12.50 7.81 -4.14
N ARG A 384 -13.47 8.64 -3.72
CA ARG A 384 -13.59 9.09 -2.33
C ARG A 384 -13.78 7.93 -1.34
N ARG A 385 -14.57 6.90 -1.70
CA ARG A 385 -14.77 5.70 -0.88
C ARG A 385 -13.48 4.88 -0.78
N ILE A 386 -12.77 4.73 -1.89
CA ILE A 386 -11.47 4.05 -1.95
C ILE A 386 -10.51 4.74 -0.98
N LEU A 387 -10.34 6.06 -1.10
CA LEU A 387 -9.38 6.81 -0.30
C LEU A 387 -9.68 6.72 1.21
N ARG A 388 -10.93 6.94 1.62
CA ARG A 388 -11.33 6.79 3.04
C ARG A 388 -11.06 5.38 3.56
N GLY A 389 -11.32 4.36 2.74
CA GLY A 389 -11.10 2.97 3.11
C GLY A 389 -9.62 2.64 3.29
N VAL A 390 -8.75 3.02 2.33
CA VAL A 390 -7.31 2.74 2.44
C VAL A 390 -6.67 3.46 3.62
N VAL A 391 -7.04 4.73 3.87
CA VAL A 391 -6.58 5.51 5.02
C VAL A 391 -7.01 4.84 6.33
N ALA A 392 -8.27 4.40 6.41
CA ALA A 392 -8.76 3.67 7.59
C ALA A 392 -8.04 2.34 7.81
N GLY A 393 -7.71 1.61 6.72
CA GLY A 393 -6.95 0.36 6.78
C GLY A 393 -5.53 0.56 7.31
N VAL A 394 -4.79 1.53 6.76
CA VAL A 394 -3.43 1.89 7.22
C VAL A 394 -3.44 2.34 8.68
N ARG A 395 -4.36 3.24 9.02
CA ARG A 395 -4.56 3.72 10.40
C ARG A 395 -4.75 2.56 11.37
N ASP A 396 -5.73 1.70 11.08
CA ASP A 396 -6.15 0.66 12.01
C ASP A 396 -5.06 -0.41 12.20
N TYR A 397 -4.33 -0.76 11.14
CA TYR A 397 -3.25 -1.74 11.24
C TYR A 397 -2.01 -1.15 11.92
N GLY A 398 -1.48 -0.03 11.41
CA GLY A 398 -0.27 0.62 11.93
C GLY A 398 -0.39 1.04 13.40
N ASN A 399 -1.50 1.70 13.77
CA ASN A 399 -1.71 2.17 15.15
C ASN A 399 -1.82 0.99 16.13
N ARG A 400 -2.50 -0.11 15.76
CA ARG A 400 -2.64 -1.30 16.61
C ARG A 400 -1.32 -2.09 16.73
N MET A 401 -0.49 -2.07 15.69
CA MET A 401 0.88 -2.59 15.75
C MET A 401 1.81 -1.75 16.62
N GLY A 402 1.48 -0.47 16.85
CA GLY A 402 2.35 0.47 17.57
C GLY A 402 3.58 0.85 16.75
N ILE A 403 3.40 1.02 15.45
CA ILE A 403 4.43 1.47 14.50
C ILE A 403 3.92 2.78 13.88
N PRO A 404 4.68 3.89 13.99
CA PRO A 404 4.21 5.18 13.48
C PRO A 404 4.27 5.22 11.95
N THR A 405 3.28 5.84 11.28
CA THR A 405 3.31 6.06 9.82
C THR A 405 3.80 7.47 9.53
N VAL A 406 5.02 7.62 9.02
CA VAL A 406 5.79 8.88 9.13
C VAL A 406 6.11 9.56 7.80
N ALA A 407 5.88 8.93 6.66
CA ALA A 407 6.11 9.55 5.37
C ALA A 407 5.15 8.97 4.34
N GLY A 408 4.79 9.76 3.34
CA GLY A 408 3.76 9.37 2.40
C GLY A 408 3.28 10.48 1.51
N GLY A 409 2.26 10.19 0.70
CA GLY A 409 1.66 11.15 -0.22
C GLY A 409 0.38 10.65 -0.87
N VAL A 410 -0.38 11.56 -1.48
CA VAL A 410 -1.57 11.22 -2.26
C VAL A 410 -1.58 11.99 -3.56
N TRP A 411 -1.66 11.27 -4.68
CA TRP A 411 -1.71 11.82 -6.03
C TRP A 411 -3.03 11.46 -6.73
N PHE A 412 -3.51 12.39 -7.55
CA PHE A 412 -4.81 12.30 -8.22
C PHE A 412 -4.66 12.29 -9.74
N HIS A 413 -5.23 11.27 -10.38
CA HIS A 413 -5.31 11.18 -11.83
C HIS A 413 -6.51 10.34 -12.23
N GLU A 414 -7.22 10.73 -13.29
CA GLU A 414 -8.38 10.00 -13.81
C GLU A 414 -8.09 8.53 -14.13
N GLY A 415 -6.88 8.23 -14.60
CA GLY A 415 -6.42 6.86 -14.88
C GLY A 415 -6.41 5.92 -13.66
N TYR A 416 -6.43 6.44 -12.43
CA TYR A 416 -6.54 5.63 -11.20
C TYR A 416 -7.99 5.40 -10.74
N THR A 417 -8.99 5.90 -11.47
CA THR A 417 -10.41 5.79 -11.06
C THR A 417 -10.87 4.34 -10.95
N ALA A 418 -10.44 3.48 -11.87
CA ALA A 418 -10.83 2.08 -11.89
C ALA A 418 -9.82 1.16 -11.17
N ASN A 419 -8.57 1.59 -11.07
CA ASN A 419 -7.50 0.83 -10.42
C ASN A 419 -6.62 1.79 -9.59
N PRO A 420 -6.90 1.95 -8.28
CA PRO A 420 -6.09 2.77 -7.39
C PRO A 420 -4.78 2.06 -7.06
N LEU A 421 -3.74 2.83 -6.76
CA LEU A 421 -2.47 2.29 -6.28
C LEU A 421 -2.31 2.57 -4.79
N VAL A 422 -1.88 1.54 -4.06
CA VAL A 422 -1.70 1.57 -2.61
C VAL A 422 -0.34 0.99 -2.30
N TYR A 423 0.59 1.87 -1.94
CA TYR A 423 1.94 1.51 -1.53
C TYR A 423 2.03 1.55 -0.01
N ALA A 424 2.63 0.52 0.57
CA ALA A 424 2.86 0.37 2.00
C ALA A 424 4.35 0.07 2.23
N GLY A 425 5.00 0.84 3.09
CA GLY A 425 6.41 0.65 3.43
C GLY A 425 6.65 0.53 4.93
N THR A 426 7.77 -0.11 5.29
CA THR A 426 8.23 -0.21 6.67
C THR A 426 9.76 -0.15 6.75
N VAL A 427 10.26 0.70 7.65
CA VAL A 427 11.67 0.76 8.06
C VAL A 427 11.86 -0.05 9.34
N GLY A 428 12.92 -0.85 9.39
CA GLY A 428 13.30 -1.67 10.55
C GLY A 428 14.71 -1.43 11.05
N LEU A 429 14.94 -1.66 12.34
CA LEU A 429 16.25 -1.61 12.98
C LEU A 429 16.74 -3.04 13.26
N ILE A 430 17.90 -3.41 12.74
CA ILE A 430 18.47 -4.77 12.89
C ILE A 430 19.89 -4.72 13.47
N PRO A 431 20.26 -5.62 14.41
CA PRO A 431 21.63 -5.70 14.88
C PRO A 431 22.59 -6.06 13.74
N ALA A 432 23.75 -5.41 13.69
CA ALA A 432 24.78 -5.69 12.72
C ALA A 432 25.25 -7.15 12.81
N GLY A 433 25.45 -7.79 11.66
CA GLY A 433 25.83 -9.21 11.57
C GLY A 433 24.66 -10.20 11.68
N MET A 434 23.42 -9.72 11.67
CA MET A 434 22.21 -10.54 11.59
C MET A 434 21.50 -10.50 10.23
N ALA A 435 22.19 -10.02 9.19
CA ALA A 435 21.66 -9.94 7.82
C ALA A 435 21.61 -11.32 7.13
N ASP A 436 22.46 -12.27 7.52
CA ASP A 436 22.58 -13.56 6.86
C ASP A 436 21.62 -14.60 7.45
N LYS A 437 20.96 -15.34 6.55
CA LYS A 437 20.10 -16.49 6.85
C LYS A 437 20.80 -17.80 6.50
N SER A 438 20.43 -18.88 7.17
CA SER A 438 20.82 -20.23 6.74
C SER A 438 19.73 -21.25 7.05
N VAL A 439 19.56 -22.22 6.15
CA VAL A 439 18.68 -23.38 6.33
C VAL A 439 19.53 -24.63 6.24
N ALA A 440 19.38 -25.56 7.18
CA ALA A 440 20.12 -26.81 7.16
C ALA A 440 19.21 -28.04 7.14
N PRO A 441 19.62 -29.14 6.49
CA PRO A 441 18.95 -30.43 6.64
C PRO A 441 18.80 -30.85 8.10
N GLY A 442 17.60 -31.25 8.48
CA GLY A 442 17.22 -31.65 9.83
C GLY A 442 16.68 -30.51 10.71
N ASP A 443 16.75 -29.24 10.26
CA ASP A 443 16.08 -28.15 10.94
C ASP A 443 14.55 -28.32 10.83
N ALA A 444 13.83 -28.04 11.92
CA ALA A 444 12.37 -28.09 11.95
C ALA A 444 11.77 -26.90 11.22
N ILE A 445 10.68 -27.14 10.47
CA ILE A 445 9.84 -26.11 9.86
C ILE A 445 8.80 -25.71 10.91
N LEU A 446 9.00 -24.55 11.54
CA LEU A 446 8.10 -24.02 12.56
C LEU A 446 7.25 -22.89 11.96
N ALA A 447 5.94 -23.11 11.86
CA ALA A 447 4.98 -22.07 11.51
C ALA A 447 4.50 -21.37 12.78
N VAL A 448 4.56 -20.03 12.81
CA VAL A 448 4.12 -19.23 13.96
C VAL A 448 3.11 -18.16 13.54
N GLY A 449 2.17 -17.84 14.44
CA GLY A 449 1.23 -16.74 14.24
C GLY A 449 -0.20 -17.17 13.90
N GLY A 450 -0.75 -16.60 12.83
CA GLY A 450 -2.13 -16.81 12.41
C GLY A 450 -2.46 -18.25 12.00
N ARG A 451 -3.75 -18.63 12.11
CA ARG A 451 -4.26 -19.93 11.63
C ARG A 451 -4.59 -19.87 10.13
N THR A 452 -4.49 -21.00 9.45
CA THR A 452 -4.77 -21.15 8.02
C THR A 452 -6.27 -21.23 7.72
N GLY A 453 -6.75 -20.40 6.78
CA GLY A 453 -8.13 -20.38 6.28
C GLY A 453 -8.17 -20.18 4.76
N ARG A 454 -9.38 -20.12 4.17
CA ARG A 454 -9.58 -19.77 2.75
C ARG A 454 -9.42 -18.27 2.51
N ASP A 455 -8.36 -17.69 3.03
CA ASP A 455 -8.03 -16.29 2.88
C ASP A 455 -7.01 -16.15 1.75
N GLY A 456 -7.32 -15.32 0.74
CA GLY A 456 -6.38 -15.01 -0.34
C GLY A 456 -5.99 -16.22 -1.20
N ILE A 457 -6.85 -17.24 -1.30
CA ILE A 457 -6.60 -18.36 -2.22
C ILE A 457 -6.51 -17.79 -3.64
N HIS A 458 -5.41 -18.12 -4.33
CA HIS A 458 -5.07 -17.58 -5.64
C HIS A 458 -4.77 -16.07 -5.65
N GLY A 459 -4.36 -15.47 -4.52
CA GLY A 459 -4.03 -14.04 -4.44
C GLY A 459 -2.87 -13.63 -5.36
N ALA A 460 -1.77 -14.40 -5.38
CA ALA A 460 -0.64 -14.14 -6.28
C ALA A 460 -1.05 -14.19 -7.77
N THR A 461 -1.84 -15.19 -8.16
CA THR A 461 -2.32 -15.32 -9.55
C THR A 461 -3.40 -14.29 -9.90
N PHE A 462 -4.23 -13.89 -8.92
CA PHE A 462 -5.22 -12.83 -9.04
C PHE A 462 -4.59 -11.45 -9.25
N SER A 463 -3.51 -11.12 -8.53
CA SER A 463 -2.76 -9.87 -8.73
C SER A 463 -2.09 -9.78 -10.10
N SER A 464 -1.99 -10.90 -10.82
CA SER A 464 -1.37 -11.00 -12.14
C SER A 464 -2.38 -10.90 -13.30
N VAL A 465 -3.68 -10.66 -13.05
CA VAL A 465 -4.73 -10.58 -14.08
C VAL A 465 -5.45 -9.24 -14.09
N GLU A 466 -5.96 -8.84 -15.26
CA GLU A 466 -6.74 -7.61 -15.46
C GLU A 466 -8.10 -7.68 -14.73
N LEU A 467 -8.51 -6.56 -14.10
CA LEU A 467 -9.82 -6.44 -13.46
C LEU A 467 -10.94 -6.21 -14.48
N HIS A 468 -12.14 -6.67 -14.16
CA HIS A 468 -13.35 -6.51 -14.98
C HIS A 468 -14.64 -6.35 -14.14
N GLU A 469 -15.76 -6.06 -14.80
CA GLU A 469 -17.08 -5.79 -14.18
C GLU A 469 -17.55 -6.83 -13.14
N GLU A 470 -17.26 -8.12 -13.35
CA GLU A 470 -17.66 -9.19 -12.41
C GLU A 470 -16.67 -9.43 -11.24
N SER A 471 -15.52 -8.74 -11.20
CA SER A 471 -14.42 -9.04 -10.27
C SER A 471 -14.81 -8.90 -8.80
N GLU A 472 -15.69 -7.95 -8.48
CA GLU A 472 -16.23 -7.77 -7.12
C GLU A 472 -16.95 -9.04 -6.62
N THR A 473 -17.63 -9.75 -7.53
CA THR A 473 -18.42 -10.96 -7.19
C THR A 473 -17.61 -12.25 -7.26
N THR A 474 -16.71 -12.38 -8.25
CA THR A 474 -15.92 -13.60 -8.46
C THR A 474 -14.69 -13.68 -7.54
N SER A 475 -14.20 -12.56 -7.04
CA SER A 475 -12.92 -12.48 -6.30
C SER A 475 -13.10 -12.36 -4.78
N SER A 476 -14.27 -12.76 -4.25
CA SER A 476 -14.56 -12.65 -2.83
C SER A 476 -13.64 -13.47 -1.91
N SER A 477 -13.04 -14.55 -2.44
CA SER A 477 -12.01 -15.34 -1.76
C SER A 477 -10.65 -14.64 -1.65
N ALA A 478 -10.40 -13.58 -2.44
CA ALA A 478 -9.16 -12.83 -2.43
C ALA A 478 -9.10 -11.76 -1.32
N VAL A 479 -10.24 -11.47 -0.67
CA VAL A 479 -10.29 -10.47 0.41
C VAL A 479 -9.68 -11.05 1.68
N GLN A 480 -8.60 -10.42 2.16
CA GLN A 480 -7.89 -10.80 3.37
C GLN A 480 -8.33 -9.91 4.53
N ILE A 481 -8.55 -10.50 5.71
CA ILE A 481 -8.85 -9.76 6.94
C ILE A 481 -7.64 -9.87 7.86
N GLY A 482 -7.02 -8.73 8.14
CA GLY A 482 -5.89 -8.63 9.05
C GLY A 482 -6.24 -8.71 10.54
N ASP A 483 -5.31 -9.23 11.33
CA ASP A 483 -5.31 -9.26 12.81
C ASP A 483 -3.99 -8.67 13.37
N PRO A 484 -3.84 -7.33 13.36
CA PRO A 484 -2.61 -6.67 13.83
C PRO A 484 -2.24 -7.01 15.28
N ILE A 485 -3.20 -7.39 16.12
CA ILE A 485 -2.89 -7.78 17.51
C ILE A 485 -2.17 -9.13 17.56
N THR A 486 -2.52 -10.06 16.67
CA THR A 486 -1.77 -11.30 16.50
C THR A 486 -0.38 -11.03 15.94
N GLU A 487 -0.26 -10.19 14.91
CA GLU A 487 1.05 -9.86 14.35
C GLU A 487 1.97 -9.15 15.34
N LYS A 488 1.44 -8.26 16.19
CA LYS A 488 2.21 -7.61 17.24
C LYS A 488 2.81 -8.62 18.22
N ARG A 489 2.06 -9.64 18.60
CA ARG A 489 2.56 -10.72 19.47
C ARG A 489 3.60 -11.58 18.76
N VAL A 490 3.42 -11.85 17.47
CA VAL A 490 4.42 -12.53 16.62
C VAL A 490 5.73 -11.73 16.57
N LEU A 491 5.65 -10.42 16.35
CA LEU A 491 6.79 -9.50 16.37
C LEU A 491 7.55 -9.62 17.70
N ASP A 492 6.86 -9.50 18.84
CA ASP A 492 7.51 -9.55 20.16
C ASP A 492 8.17 -10.92 20.43
N GLY A 493 7.49 -12.01 20.07
CA GLY A 493 8.03 -13.37 20.16
C GLY A 493 9.24 -13.59 19.26
N LEU A 494 9.19 -13.10 18.03
CA LEU A 494 10.26 -13.25 17.04
C LEU A 494 11.53 -12.52 17.46
N LEU A 495 11.42 -11.26 17.89
CA LEU A 495 12.58 -10.49 18.36
C LEU A 495 13.24 -11.14 19.59
N ARG A 496 12.43 -11.68 20.51
CA ARG A 496 12.94 -12.45 21.65
C ARG A 496 13.66 -13.73 21.22
N ALA A 497 13.14 -14.43 20.22
CA ALA A 497 13.74 -15.66 19.69
C ALA A 497 15.05 -15.35 18.92
N ARG A 498 15.10 -14.25 18.17
CA ARG A 498 16.31 -13.73 17.50
C ARG A 498 17.41 -13.44 18.49
N ASP A 499 17.11 -12.66 19.53
CA ASP A 499 18.11 -12.18 20.50
C ASP A 499 18.73 -13.34 21.31
N ARG A 500 18.03 -14.48 21.37
CA ARG A 500 18.52 -15.74 21.96
C ARG A 500 19.16 -16.69 20.93
N GLY A 501 19.14 -16.33 19.65
CA GLY A 501 19.67 -17.12 18.54
C GLY A 501 18.96 -18.46 18.36
N LEU A 502 17.63 -18.50 18.45
CA LEU A 502 16.87 -19.76 18.47
C LEU A 502 16.59 -20.37 17.09
N TYR A 503 16.70 -19.60 16.02
CA TYR A 503 16.51 -20.04 14.64
C TYR A 503 17.66 -19.57 13.75
N ARG A 504 17.75 -20.14 12.54
CA ARG A 504 18.79 -19.83 11.56
C ARG A 504 18.29 -19.05 10.34
N ALA A 505 17.00 -19.15 10.06
CA ALA A 505 16.32 -18.41 9.01
C ALA A 505 14.85 -18.19 9.41
N VAL A 506 14.28 -17.11 8.90
CA VAL A 506 12.86 -16.78 9.01
C VAL A 506 12.39 -16.17 7.70
N THR A 507 11.13 -16.36 7.34
CA THR A 507 10.47 -15.64 6.24
C THR A 507 8.99 -15.45 6.56
N ASP A 508 8.36 -14.48 5.91
CA ASP A 508 6.92 -14.25 6.00
C ASP A 508 6.13 -15.30 5.19
N CYS A 509 4.84 -15.44 5.49
CA CYS A 509 3.89 -16.15 4.64
C CYS A 509 2.95 -15.15 3.94
N GLY A 510 3.43 -14.54 2.86
CA GLY A 510 2.66 -13.70 1.96
C GLY A 510 2.01 -14.48 0.81
N ALA A 511 2.27 -14.00 -0.42
CA ALA A 511 1.74 -14.57 -1.66
C ALA A 511 2.15 -16.05 -1.83
N GLY A 512 1.18 -16.91 -2.18
CA GLY A 512 1.39 -18.35 -2.28
C GLY A 512 1.54 -19.09 -0.94
N GLY A 513 1.49 -18.40 0.20
CA GLY A 513 1.42 -19.03 1.52
C GLY A 513 2.62 -19.90 1.88
N PHE A 514 2.36 -21.09 2.42
CA PHE A 514 3.43 -22.03 2.77
C PHE A 514 4.16 -22.56 1.55
N SER A 515 3.51 -22.58 0.38
CA SER A 515 4.14 -23.01 -0.87
C SER A 515 5.34 -22.17 -1.26
N SER A 516 5.22 -20.85 -1.13
CA SER A 516 6.32 -19.92 -1.35
C SER A 516 7.31 -19.98 -0.17
N ALA A 517 6.84 -19.74 1.05
CA ALA A 517 7.71 -19.62 2.23
C ALA A 517 8.63 -20.84 2.45
N VAL A 518 8.06 -22.05 2.40
CA VAL A 518 8.85 -23.28 2.57
C VAL A 518 9.61 -23.66 1.29
N GLY A 519 9.03 -23.38 0.12
CA GLY A 519 9.62 -23.67 -1.19
C GLY A 519 10.90 -22.87 -1.44
N GLU A 520 10.92 -21.59 -1.06
CA GLU A 520 12.08 -20.69 -1.16
C GLU A 520 13.12 -21.00 -0.08
N MET A 521 12.72 -21.11 1.19
CA MET A 521 13.65 -21.48 2.28
C MET A 521 14.33 -22.82 2.03
N GLY A 522 13.61 -23.77 1.41
CA GLY A 522 14.09 -25.10 1.11
C GLY A 522 14.75 -25.25 -0.26
N GLU A 523 14.95 -24.18 -1.04
CA GLU A 523 15.39 -24.27 -2.45
C GLU A 523 16.63 -25.16 -2.61
N GLU A 524 17.66 -24.98 -1.76
CA GLU A 524 18.91 -25.73 -1.88
C GLU A 524 18.89 -27.14 -1.25
N CYS A 525 18.02 -27.39 -0.26
CA CYS A 525 18.08 -28.60 0.56
C CYS A 525 16.86 -29.54 0.41
N GLY A 526 15.71 -29.00 0.04
CA GLY A 526 14.41 -29.66 0.02
C GLY A 526 13.68 -29.58 1.37
N ALA A 527 12.41 -29.97 1.39
CA ALA A 527 11.54 -29.89 2.56
C ALA A 527 10.50 -31.02 2.57
N ARG A 528 10.12 -31.48 3.77
CA ARG A 528 8.98 -32.37 3.98
C ARG A 528 7.99 -31.68 4.91
N VAL A 529 6.76 -31.50 4.44
CA VAL A 529 5.67 -30.87 5.21
C VAL A 529 4.53 -31.86 5.41
N ASP A 530 4.03 -31.97 6.64
CA ASP A 530 2.84 -32.74 7.01
C ASP A 530 1.66 -31.77 7.23
N LEU A 531 0.75 -31.66 6.27
CA LEU A 531 -0.34 -30.68 6.26
C LEU A 531 -1.38 -30.89 7.37
N ASP A 532 -1.49 -32.11 7.92
CA ASP A 532 -2.37 -32.39 9.06
C ASP A 532 -1.87 -31.77 10.38
N LYS A 533 -0.64 -31.25 10.42
CA LYS A 533 -0.08 -30.50 11.55
C LYS A 533 -0.31 -28.99 11.45
N VAL A 534 -0.83 -28.49 10.33
CA VAL A 534 -1.07 -27.06 10.11
C VAL A 534 -2.30 -26.60 10.91
N PRO A 535 -2.20 -25.56 11.76
CA PRO A 535 -3.34 -25.02 12.48
C PRO A 535 -4.37 -24.40 11.54
N LEU A 536 -5.63 -24.87 11.58
CA LEU A 536 -6.71 -24.38 10.73
C LEU A 536 -7.68 -23.46 11.50
N LYS A 537 -8.20 -22.42 10.84
CA LYS A 537 -9.27 -21.55 11.36
C LYS A 537 -10.59 -22.33 11.51
N TYR A 538 -10.89 -23.17 10.54
CA TYR A 538 -12.06 -24.04 10.50
C TYR A 538 -11.75 -25.31 9.70
N PRO A 539 -12.46 -26.41 9.97
CA PRO A 539 -12.26 -27.65 9.22
C PRO A 539 -12.76 -27.53 7.78
N GLY A 540 -12.28 -28.44 6.93
CA GLY A 540 -12.80 -28.64 5.58
C GLY A 540 -12.12 -27.88 4.45
N LEU A 541 -10.92 -27.35 4.69
CA LEU A 541 -10.01 -26.96 3.62
C LEU A 541 -9.47 -28.20 2.89
N THR A 542 -9.31 -28.10 1.59
CA THR A 542 -8.58 -29.11 0.81
C THR A 542 -7.07 -28.98 1.06
N PRO A 543 -6.26 -30.03 0.80
CA PRO A 543 -4.82 -29.93 1.03
C PRO A 543 -4.14 -28.82 0.24
N GLU A 544 -4.57 -28.59 -1.00
CA GLU A 544 -4.13 -27.46 -1.82
C GLU A 544 -4.50 -26.12 -1.18
N GLU A 545 -5.74 -25.95 -0.68
CA GLU A 545 -6.16 -24.74 0.02
C GLU A 545 -5.31 -24.48 1.29
N VAL A 546 -4.99 -25.52 2.06
CA VAL A 546 -4.11 -25.38 3.25
C VAL A 546 -2.71 -24.92 2.84
N TRP A 547 -2.19 -25.46 1.74
CA TRP A 547 -0.83 -25.21 1.28
C TRP A 547 -0.62 -23.81 0.70
N ILE A 548 -1.56 -23.35 -0.12
CA ILE A 548 -1.46 -22.05 -0.83
C ILE A 548 -2.20 -20.90 -0.14
N SER A 549 -2.90 -21.16 0.96
CA SER A 549 -3.57 -20.11 1.75
C SER A 549 -2.63 -18.94 2.03
N GLU A 550 -3.12 -17.73 1.77
CA GLU A 550 -2.46 -16.46 2.07
C GLU A 550 -3.06 -15.83 3.35
N ALA A 551 -3.50 -16.66 4.28
CA ALA A 551 -3.88 -16.21 5.62
C ALA A 551 -2.76 -15.37 6.26
N GLN A 552 -3.15 -14.26 6.86
CA GLN A 552 -2.24 -13.23 7.33
C GLN A 552 -1.56 -13.58 8.67
N GLU A 553 -0.61 -12.73 9.09
CA GLU A 553 0.08 -12.80 10.38
C GLU A 553 0.86 -14.12 10.62
N ARG A 554 1.38 -14.74 9.57
CA ARG A 554 2.15 -15.99 9.64
C ARG A 554 3.60 -15.80 9.24
N MET A 555 4.49 -16.48 9.96
CA MET A 555 5.92 -16.56 9.65
C MET A 555 6.36 -18.04 9.69
N VAL A 556 7.38 -18.39 8.90
CA VAL A 556 8.02 -19.72 8.92
C VAL A 556 9.46 -19.56 9.38
N LEU A 557 9.87 -20.38 10.33
CA LEU A 557 11.22 -20.41 10.89
C LEU A 557 11.90 -21.75 10.59
N SER A 558 13.20 -21.69 10.33
CA SER A 558 14.11 -22.84 10.32
C SER A 558 14.79 -22.96 11.68
N VAL A 559 14.39 -23.96 12.46
CA VAL A 559 14.76 -24.09 13.88
C VAL A 559 15.57 -25.35 14.12
N PRO A 560 16.81 -25.24 14.64
CA PRO A 560 17.60 -26.42 15.01
C PRO A 560 16.87 -27.28 16.06
N PRO A 561 16.89 -28.63 15.94
CA PRO A 561 16.15 -29.51 16.84
C PRO A 561 16.48 -29.28 18.33
N GLU A 562 17.72 -28.95 18.65
CA GLU A 562 18.17 -28.68 20.02
C GLU A 562 17.62 -27.36 20.61
N LYS A 563 17.15 -26.43 19.76
CA LYS A 563 16.57 -25.14 20.17
C LYS A 563 15.05 -25.10 20.07
N LEU A 564 14.45 -26.11 19.43
CA LEU A 564 13.03 -26.14 19.10
C LEU A 564 12.11 -25.94 20.32
N ALA A 565 12.35 -26.68 21.41
CA ALA A 565 11.53 -26.58 22.61
C ALA A 565 11.60 -25.19 23.26
N GLU A 566 12.77 -24.56 23.25
CA GLU A 566 12.93 -23.20 23.75
C GLU A 566 12.25 -22.18 22.82
N CYS A 567 12.37 -22.36 21.51
CA CYS A 567 11.73 -21.51 20.51
C CYS A 567 10.20 -21.50 20.68
N VAL A 568 9.59 -22.69 20.76
CA VAL A 568 8.14 -22.85 21.01
C VAL A 568 7.74 -22.16 22.32
N ALA A 569 8.50 -22.36 23.41
CA ALA A 569 8.21 -21.74 24.70
C ALA A 569 8.29 -20.20 24.67
N VAL A 570 9.10 -19.60 23.78
CA VAL A 570 9.15 -18.14 23.60
C VAL A 570 7.84 -17.63 23.00
N PHE A 571 7.34 -18.28 21.95
CA PHE A 571 6.08 -17.89 21.29
C PHE A 571 4.86 -18.16 22.18
N GLU A 572 4.81 -19.29 22.89
CA GLU A 572 3.75 -19.59 23.85
C GLU A 572 3.67 -18.54 24.97
N ALA A 573 4.83 -18.04 25.43
CA ALA A 573 4.87 -16.98 26.45
C ALA A 573 4.29 -15.64 25.96
N GLU A 574 4.23 -15.42 24.65
CA GLU A 574 3.60 -14.26 24.01
C GLU A 574 2.17 -14.55 23.52
N ASP A 575 1.58 -15.70 23.88
CA ASP A 575 0.25 -16.14 23.43
C ASP A 575 0.16 -16.28 21.89
N VAL A 576 1.26 -16.72 21.27
CA VAL A 576 1.40 -17.00 19.84
C VAL A 576 1.43 -18.51 19.61
N GLU A 577 0.58 -19.01 18.72
CA GLU A 577 0.57 -20.42 18.32
C GLU A 577 1.82 -20.73 17.47
N ALA A 578 2.52 -21.80 17.81
CA ALA A 578 3.73 -22.27 17.14
C ALA A 578 3.60 -23.76 16.82
N ALA A 579 3.53 -24.11 15.53
CA ALA A 579 3.28 -25.46 15.06
C ALA A 579 4.45 -25.99 14.24
N VAL A 580 4.95 -27.17 14.62
CA VAL A 580 5.97 -27.88 13.85
C VAL A 580 5.29 -28.63 12.71
N ILE A 581 5.38 -28.08 11.51
CA ILE A 581 4.66 -28.59 10.33
C ILE A 581 5.51 -29.54 9.48
N GLY A 582 6.81 -29.64 9.75
CA GLY A 582 7.71 -30.44 8.93
C GLY A 582 9.19 -30.30 9.30
N GLU A 583 10.04 -30.71 8.37
CA GLU A 583 11.49 -30.60 8.46
C GLU A 583 12.10 -30.20 7.10
N PHE A 584 13.17 -29.41 7.13
CA PHE A 584 14.03 -29.23 5.98
C PHE A 584 14.86 -30.50 5.77
N THR A 585 14.92 -30.99 4.55
CA THR A 585 15.59 -32.25 4.21
C THR A 585 16.93 -31.99 3.53
N GLY A 586 17.64 -33.03 3.12
CA GLY A 586 18.82 -32.94 2.24
C GLY A 586 18.61 -33.63 0.90
N THR A 587 17.35 -33.75 0.47
CA THR A 587 16.96 -34.54 -0.69
C THR A 587 16.87 -33.73 -1.99
N GLY A 588 16.84 -32.39 -1.89
CA GLY A 588 16.55 -31.51 -3.03
C GLY A 588 15.11 -31.60 -3.54
N ARG A 589 14.18 -32.12 -2.72
CA ARG A 589 12.77 -32.32 -3.09
C ARG A 589 11.84 -31.66 -2.08
N LEU A 590 10.71 -31.16 -2.58
CA LEU A 590 9.57 -30.72 -1.78
C LEU A 590 8.53 -31.84 -1.74
N VAL A 591 8.30 -32.38 -0.55
CA VAL A 591 7.33 -33.46 -0.30
C VAL A 591 6.23 -32.97 0.63
N LEU A 592 4.98 -33.02 0.16
CA LEU A 592 3.80 -32.76 0.99
C LEU A 592 3.12 -34.07 1.34
N ALA A 593 2.77 -34.23 2.60
CA ALA A 593 2.02 -35.38 3.09
C ALA A 593 0.87 -34.95 3.99
N ALA A 594 -0.17 -35.77 4.09
CA ALA A 594 -1.19 -35.65 5.12
C ALA A 594 -1.72 -37.04 5.47
N HIS A 595 -1.90 -37.33 6.76
CA HIS A 595 -2.44 -38.62 7.21
C HIS A 595 -1.71 -39.85 6.64
N GLY A 596 -0.41 -39.73 6.37
CA GLY A 596 0.43 -40.79 5.80
C GLY A 596 0.37 -40.94 4.27
N GLU A 597 -0.47 -40.16 3.57
CA GLU A 597 -0.54 -40.11 2.11
C GLU A 597 0.42 -39.04 1.55
N CYS A 598 1.10 -39.33 0.43
CA CYS A 598 1.95 -38.37 -0.27
C CYS A 598 1.12 -37.57 -1.29
N LEU A 599 0.97 -36.27 -1.02
CA LEU A 599 0.12 -35.37 -1.80
C LEU A 599 0.88 -34.69 -2.94
N ALA A 600 2.15 -34.33 -2.73
CA ALA A 600 3.04 -33.74 -3.74
C ALA A 600 4.48 -34.22 -3.55
N ASP A 601 5.21 -34.37 -4.65
CA ASP A 601 6.63 -34.75 -4.66
C ASP A 601 7.35 -34.13 -5.87
N ILE A 602 7.85 -32.91 -5.71
CA ILE A 602 8.47 -32.11 -6.78
C ILE A 602 9.95 -31.85 -6.49
N SER A 603 10.77 -31.81 -7.54
CA SER A 603 12.19 -31.44 -7.45
C SER A 603 12.32 -29.94 -7.26
N MET A 604 13.17 -29.49 -6.32
CA MET A 604 13.44 -28.06 -6.15
C MET A 604 14.08 -27.45 -7.41
N ASP A 605 15.00 -28.18 -8.06
CA ASP A 605 15.61 -27.77 -9.33
C ASP A 605 14.57 -27.43 -10.42
N PHE A 606 13.50 -28.23 -10.55
CA PHE A 606 12.45 -27.96 -11.53
C PHE A 606 11.51 -26.86 -11.05
N LEU A 607 11.18 -26.83 -9.75
CA LEU A 607 10.33 -25.80 -9.16
C LEU A 607 10.91 -24.39 -9.40
N HIS A 608 12.22 -24.21 -9.23
CA HIS A 608 12.85 -22.89 -9.36
C HIS A 608 13.49 -22.62 -10.72
N GLY A 609 13.98 -23.65 -11.40
CA GLY A 609 14.69 -23.53 -12.69
C GLY A 609 13.90 -23.99 -13.93
N GLY A 610 12.68 -24.50 -13.77
CA GLY A 610 11.87 -25.06 -14.85
C GLY A 610 11.04 -24.05 -15.66
N VAL A 611 10.91 -22.81 -15.16
CA VAL A 611 10.09 -21.77 -15.80
C VAL A 611 10.71 -21.32 -17.13
N PRO A 612 9.93 -21.27 -18.24
CA PRO A 612 10.45 -20.77 -19.52
C PRO A 612 10.65 -19.25 -19.46
N GLY A 613 11.76 -18.76 -20.03
CA GLY A 613 12.06 -17.32 -20.11
C GLY A 613 11.36 -16.65 -21.30
N PRO A 614 10.46 -15.66 -21.07
CA PRO A 614 9.78 -14.98 -22.17
C PRO A 614 10.72 -14.01 -22.91
N THR A 615 10.47 -13.82 -24.21
CA THR A 615 11.02 -12.69 -24.98
C THR A 615 9.85 -11.82 -25.42
N ARG A 616 9.84 -10.55 -25.01
CA ARG A 616 8.78 -9.59 -25.31
C ARG A 616 9.32 -8.43 -26.13
N ARG A 617 8.43 -7.77 -26.87
CA ARG A 617 8.78 -6.59 -27.69
C ARG A 617 8.26 -5.34 -27.01
N GLY A 618 9.16 -4.42 -26.70
CA GLY A 618 8.84 -3.07 -26.23
C GLY A 618 8.95 -2.07 -27.38
N GLU A 619 8.05 -1.10 -27.43
CA GLU A 619 8.09 0.00 -28.38
C GLU A 619 7.78 1.30 -27.65
N TRP A 620 8.57 2.34 -27.87
CA TRP A 620 8.20 3.67 -27.40
C TRP A 620 8.45 4.71 -28.48
N ALA A 621 7.47 5.59 -28.65
CA ALA A 621 7.59 6.82 -29.40
C ALA A 621 7.00 7.93 -28.52
N THR A 622 7.73 9.03 -28.35
CA THR A 622 7.22 10.15 -27.56
C THR A 622 5.91 10.67 -28.17
N PRO A 623 4.93 11.12 -27.36
CA PRO A 623 3.67 11.63 -27.88
C PRO A 623 3.86 12.72 -28.96
N ALA A 624 4.85 13.60 -28.79
CA ALA A 624 5.22 14.58 -29.81
C ALA A 624 5.79 13.98 -31.10
N ALA A 625 6.63 12.94 -31.02
CA ALA A 625 7.09 12.23 -32.21
C ALA A 625 5.94 11.51 -32.93
N SER A 626 4.92 11.06 -32.20
CA SER A 626 3.72 10.43 -32.76
C SER A 626 2.79 11.42 -33.46
N LEU A 627 2.77 12.68 -33.02
CA LEU A 627 1.97 13.77 -33.59
C LEU A 627 2.73 14.62 -34.63
N GLY A 628 4.05 14.47 -34.73
CA GLY A 628 4.89 15.28 -35.62
C GLY A 628 5.06 16.74 -35.17
N GLU A 629 4.82 17.03 -33.89
CA GLU A 629 4.86 18.37 -33.29
C GLU A 629 6.07 18.49 -32.33
N SER A 630 6.57 19.71 -32.12
CA SER A 630 7.65 19.96 -31.14
C SER A 630 7.06 20.31 -29.77
N LEU A 631 7.49 19.60 -28.72
CA LEU A 631 7.15 19.92 -27.31
C LEU A 631 7.78 21.22 -26.83
N ASP A 632 8.83 21.71 -27.49
CA ASP A 632 9.62 22.86 -27.05
C ASP A 632 8.86 24.20 -27.15
N GLY A 633 7.66 24.22 -27.75
CA GLY A 633 6.89 25.43 -28.04
C GLY A 633 5.59 25.60 -27.26
N ALA A 634 5.09 24.59 -26.56
CA ALA A 634 3.85 24.70 -25.79
C ALA A 634 4.13 25.36 -24.43
N VAL A 635 3.88 26.66 -24.38
CA VAL A 635 4.03 27.47 -23.18
C VAL A 635 2.63 27.89 -22.77
N PRO A 636 2.25 27.70 -21.50
CA PRO A 636 0.92 28.09 -21.07
C PRO A 636 0.71 29.60 -21.24
N PRO A 637 -0.53 30.04 -21.48
CA PRO A 637 -0.83 31.46 -21.48
C PRO A 637 -0.44 32.11 -20.15
N PRO A 638 -0.14 33.42 -20.16
CA PRO A 638 0.10 34.18 -18.93
C PRO A 638 -1.08 34.04 -17.97
N ALA A 639 -0.79 33.95 -16.67
CA ALA A 639 -1.85 33.96 -15.67
C ALA A 639 -2.61 35.29 -15.75
N ALA A 640 -3.95 35.23 -15.84
CA ALA A 640 -4.77 36.44 -15.86
C ALA A 640 -4.78 37.15 -14.49
N ASP A 641 -4.73 36.37 -13.41
CA ASP A 641 -4.69 36.81 -12.02
C ASP A 641 -3.84 35.82 -11.22
N HIS A 642 -2.62 36.23 -10.86
CA HIS A 642 -1.70 35.36 -10.13
C HIS A 642 -2.23 35.00 -8.73
N GLY A 643 -3.02 35.88 -8.10
CA GLY A 643 -3.56 35.60 -6.77
C GLY A 643 -4.63 34.51 -6.82
N ALA A 644 -5.56 34.62 -7.77
CA ALA A 644 -6.58 33.60 -7.99
C ALA A 644 -5.95 32.26 -8.42
N THR A 645 -4.93 32.29 -9.28
CA THR A 645 -4.18 31.08 -9.69
C THR A 645 -3.51 30.40 -8.50
N LEU A 646 -2.80 31.13 -7.63
CA LEU A 646 -2.15 30.55 -6.46
C LEU A 646 -3.17 29.90 -5.50
N LEU A 647 -4.29 30.58 -5.22
CA LEU A 647 -5.35 30.01 -4.37
C LEU A 647 -5.97 28.74 -4.98
N ALA A 648 -6.13 28.70 -6.30
CA ALA A 648 -6.63 27.52 -7.00
C ALA A 648 -5.61 26.36 -7.00
N LEU A 649 -4.31 26.64 -7.12
CA LEU A 649 -3.26 25.63 -6.99
C LEU A 649 -3.21 25.07 -5.56
N LEU A 650 -3.24 25.92 -4.53
CA LEU A 650 -3.28 25.47 -3.14
C LEU A 650 -4.52 24.62 -2.84
N ALA A 651 -5.63 24.87 -3.54
CA ALA A 651 -6.86 24.09 -3.45
C ALA A 651 -6.86 22.80 -4.29
N ALA A 652 -5.87 22.59 -5.17
CA ALA A 652 -5.80 21.40 -6.02
C ALA A 652 -5.51 20.16 -5.15
N PRO A 653 -6.20 19.01 -5.33
CA PRO A 653 -6.04 17.85 -4.45
C PRO A 653 -4.61 17.33 -4.27
N ASP A 654 -3.77 17.43 -5.30
CA ASP A 654 -2.35 17.06 -5.25
C ASP A 654 -1.56 17.93 -4.25
N ILE A 655 -1.88 19.23 -4.16
CA ILE A 655 -1.20 20.22 -3.30
C ILE A 655 -1.90 20.42 -1.94
N ALA A 656 -3.23 20.37 -1.92
CA ALA A 656 -4.05 20.66 -0.74
C ALA A 656 -3.67 19.81 0.49
N SER A 657 -3.99 20.32 1.68
CA SER A 657 -3.56 19.74 2.95
C SER A 657 -3.98 18.28 3.09
N LYS A 658 -3.00 17.42 3.40
CA LYS A 658 -3.23 16.01 3.75
C LYS A 658 -3.45 15.80 5.26
N GLU A 659 -3.65 16.88 6.03
CA GLU A 659 -3.78 16.86 7.49
C GLU A 659 -4.86 15.89 8.00
N TRP A 660 -6.00 15.77 7.31
CA TRP A 660 -7.07 14.86 7.70
C TRP A 660 -6.66 13.38 7.62
N ILE A 661 -5.70 13.04 6.75
CA ILE A 661 -5.09 11.70 6.66
C ILE A 661 -4.05 11.56 7.78
N VAL A 662 -3.08 12.46 7.79
CA VAL A 662 -1.91 12.38 8.68
C VAL A 662 -2.33 12.33 10.16
N ARG A 663 -3.32 13.12 10.57
CA ARG A 663 -3.78 13.15 11.98
C ARG A 663 -4.46 11.87 12.46
N GLN A 664 -4.79 10.95 11.57
CA GLN A 664 -5.35 9.67 11.95
C GLN A 664 -4.26 8.68 12.39
N TYR A 665 -3.04 8.85 11.91
CA TYR A 665 -1.92 7.96 12.20
C TYR A 665 -1.20 8.36 13.47
N ASP A 666 -0.61 7.38 14.15
CA ASP A 666 0.33 7.63 15.24
C ASP A 666 1.69 8.10 14.65
N HIS A 667 2.28 9.11 15.28
CA HIS A 667 3.59 9.70 14.92
C HIS A 667 4.56 9.74 16.09
N GLU A 668 4.22 9.14 17.24
CA GLU A 668 4.87 9.36 18.53
C GLU A 668 5.21 8.05 19.25
N VAL A 669 4.50 6.97 18.94
CA VAL A 669 4.74 5.65 19.50
C VAL A 669 6.21 5.26 19.30
N GLN A 670 6.78 4.61 20.31
CA GLN A 670 8.21 4.34 20.46
C GLN A 670 9.11 5.56 20.75
N GLY A 671 8.61 6.79 20.66
CA GLY A 671 9.29 8.01 21.12
C GLY A 671 10.52 8.41 20.29
N MET A 672 10.49 8.15 18.97
CA MET A 672 11.65 8.35 18.08
C MET A 672 11.54 9.60 17.19
N SER A 673 10.39 10.26 17.09
CA SER A 673 10.19 11.35 16.13
C SER A 673 10.97 12.62 16.49
N ALA A 674 11.86 13.05 15.60
CA ALA A 674 12.61 14.30 15.71
C ALA A 674 12.03 15.40 14.79
N LEU A 675 11.58 15.01 13.59
CA LEU A 675 10.82 15.86 12.66
C LEU A 675 9.61 15.04 12.18
N LYS A 676 8.43 15.67 12.19
CA LYS A 676 7.14 15.03 11.89
C LYS A 676 6.62 15.49 10.52
N PRO A 677 5.63 14.78 9.94
CA PRO A 677 5.07 15.14 8.63
C PRO A 677 4.42 16.53 8.60
N LEU A 678 3.85 16.99 9.72
CA LEU A 678 3.28 18.33 9.85
C LEU A 678 4.18 19.20 10.72
N VAL A 679 4.57 20.37 10.19
CA VAL A 679 5.54 21.28 10.78
C VAL A 679 4.92 22.65 11.09
N GLY A 680 5.74 23.57 11.60
CA GLY A 680 5.30 24.90 12.05
C GLY A 680 4.68 24.93 13.45
N PRO A 681 4.49 26.12 14.03
CA PRO A 681 3.98 26.28 15.40
C PRO A 681 2.57 25.70 15.62
N ARG A 682 1.78 25.61 14.55
CA ARG A 682 0.42 25.02 14.57
C ARG A 682 0.41 23.53 14.20
N GLY A 683 1.51 22.99 13.67
CA GLY A 683 1.56 21.62 13.18
C GLY A 683 0.57 21.38 12.05
N ASP A 684 0.49 22.29 11.09
CA ASP A 684 -0.41 22.27 9.93
C ASP A 684 0.29 22.58 8.59
N GLY A 685 1.61 22.76 8.58
CA GLY A 685 2.41 22.90 7.36
C GLY A 685 2.89 21.54 6.82
N PRO A 686 2.86 21.29 5.50
CA PRO A 686 3.39 20.07 4.91
C PRO A 686 4.93 20.03 4.99
N GLY A 687 5.50 19.12 5.77
CA GLY A 687 6.95 18.92 5.81
C GLY A 687 7.43 18.09 4.60
N ASP A 688 8.63 18.37 4.09
CA ASP A 688 9.24 17.64 2.96
C ASP A 688 9.51 16.17 3.29
N GLY A 689 9.80 15.86 4.56
CA GLY A 689 10.08 14.51 5.03
C GLY A 689 10.12 14.45 6.55
N SER A 690 10.22 13.23 7.09
CA SER A 690 10.27 12.98 8.54
C SER A 690 11.65 12.50 8.98
N VAL A 691 12.00 12.78 10.23
CA VAL A 691 13.27 12.34 10.83
C VAL A 691 13.00 11.58 12.11
N LEU A 692 13.56 10.38 12.20
CA LEU A 692 13.53 9.54 13.40
C LEU A 692 14.90 9.53 14.07
N GLN A 693 14.92 9.36 15.38
CA GLN A 693 16.10 9.09 16.22
C GLN A 693 15.98 7.65 16.77
N PRO A 694 16.40 6.62 16.02
CA PRO A 694 16.13 5.22 16.40
C PRO A 694 16.83 4.76 17.68
N LEU A 695 17.96 5.40 18.02
CA LEU A 695 18.81 5.07 19.15
C LEU A 695 18.78 6.19 20.19
N ALA A 696 18.16 5.96 21.34
CA ALA A 696 17.98 6.98 22.39
C ALA A 696 19.30 7.58 22.95
N HIS A 697 20.42 6.86 22.82
CA HIS A 697 21.74 7.31 23.28
C HIS A 697 22.54 8.05 22.21
N SER A 698 22.10 8.03 20.95
CA SER A 698 22.76 8.69 19.83
C SER A 698 21.97 9.92 19.39
N ARG A 699 22.66 10.91 18.84
CA ARG A 699 22.03 12.05 18.17
C ARG A 699 21.88 11.84 16.67
N ARG A 700 22.36 10.73 16.12
CA ARG A 700 22.11 10.39 14.73
C ARG A 700 20.64 10.02 14.54
N GLY A 701 20.10 10.46 13.41
CA GLY A 701 18.76 10.13 12.98
C GLY A 701 18.73 9.53 11.59
N VAL A 702 17.53 9.29 11.09
CA VAL A 702 17.26 8.83 9.73
C VAL A 702 16.13 9.66 9.16
N ALA A 703 16.38 10.31 8.03
CA ALA A 703 15.40 11.03 7.23
C ALA A 703 14.73 10.05 6.26
N ILE A 704 13.41 10.15 6.14
CA ILE A 704 12.59 9.34 5.24
C ILE A 704 11.70 10.29 4.44
N ALA A 705 11.71 10.15 3.12
CA ALA A 705 10.82 10.87 2.21
C ALA A 705 10.48 10.05 0.97
N VAL A 706 9.54 10.55 0.18
CA VAL A 706 9.10 9.95 -1.07
C VAL A 706 9.10 10.98 -2.20
N GLY A 707 9.05 10.50 -3.44
CA GLY A 707 8.85 11.32 -4.65
C GLY A 707 8.12 10.52 -5.73
N ALA A 708 7.22 11.18 -6.46
CA ALA A 708 6.46 10.57 -7.55
C ALA A 708 5.84 11.63 -8.47
N CYS A 709 5.98 11.45 -9.78
CA CYS A 709 5.48 12.41 -10.77
C CYS A 709 4.63 11.71 -11.86
N PRO A 710 3.47 11.14 -11.54
CA PRO A 710 2.72 10.28 -12.46
C PRO A 710 2.27 10.97 -13.75
N ARG A 711 2.00 12.28 -13.71
CA ARG A 711 1.66 13.07 -14.90
C ARG A 711 2.80 13.12 -15.92
N PHE A 712 4.04 13.09 -15.44
CA PHE A 712 5.22 13.07 -16.32
C PHE A 712 5.34 11.74 -17.04
N GLY A 713 4.90 10.64 -16.41
CA GLY A 713 5.00 9.27 -16.95
C GLY A 713 4.17 9.07 -18.22
N VAL A 714 3.08 9.82 -18.39
CA VAL A 714 2.26 9.83 -19.62
C VAL A 714 3.01 10.46 -20.79
N LEU A 715 3.93 11.38 -20.52
CA LEU A 715 4.66 12.16 -21.52
C LEU A 715 6.04 11.63 -21.84
N ASP A 716 6.82 11.42 -20.78
CA ASP A 716 8.22 11.03 -20.84
C ASP A 716 8.54 10.18 -19.60
N PRO A 717 8.43 8.84 -19.71
CA PRO A 717 8.74 7.92 -18.62
C PRO A 717 10.18 8.03 -18.10
N TYR A 718 11.12 8.43 -18.96
CA TYR A 718 12.51 8.63 -18.56
C TYR A 718 12.60 9.88 -17.65
N ALA A 719 12.03 11.00 -18.09
CA ALA A 719 12.03 12.24 -17.32
C ALA A 719 11.28 12.08 -15.99
N MET A 720 10.15 11.36 -16.00
CA MET A 720 9.37 11.02 -14.81
C MET A 720 10.22 10.28 -13.76
N ALA A 721 10.95 9.25 -14.16
CA ALA A 721 11.77 8.49 -13.22
C ALA A 721 12.93 9.34 -12.66
N CYS A 722 13.57 10.17 -13.49
CA CYS A 722 14.59 11.11 -13.03
C CYS A 722 14.02 12.14 -12.04
N ALA A 723 12.83 12.69 -12.31
CA ALA A 723 12.17 13.68 -11.46
C ALA A 723 11.75 13.09 -10.12
N ALA A 724 11.17 11.89 -10.10
CA ALA A 724 10.79 11.19 -8.87
C ALA A 724 11.99 10.89 -7.96
N ILE A 725 13.14 10.49 -8.54
CA ILE A 725 14.39 10.31 -7.78
C ILE A 725 14.88 11.66 -7.24
N ASP A 726 14.93 12.71 -8.07
CA ASP A 726 15.35 14.04 -7.63
C ASP A 726 14.47 14.56 -6.50
N GLU A 727 13.14 14.48 -6.61
CA GLU A 727 12.20 14.90 -5.57
C GLU A 727 12.41 14.16 -4.25
N ALA A 728 12.50 12.82 -4.27
CA ALA A 728 12.76 12.04 -3.06
C ALA A 728 14.09 12.45 -2.40
N LEU A 729 15.13 12.75 -3.19
CA LEU A 729 16.43 13.23 -2.71
C LEU A 729 16.37 14.67 -2.19
N ARG A 730 15.66 15.57 -2.86
CA ARG A 730 15.44 16.95 -2.39
C ARG A 730 14.78 16.95 -1.02
N ASN A 731 13.74 16.14 -0.85
CA ASN A 731 12.97 16.03 0.37
C ASN A 731 13.80 15.52 1.56
N VAL A 732 14.56 14.42 1.39
CA VAL A 732 15.44 13.96 2.48
C VAL A 732 16.55 14.95 2.80
N VAL A 733 17.07 15.68 1.81
CA VAL A 733 18.12 16.70 2.03
C VAL A 733 17.55 17.90 2.79
N CYS A 734 16.35 18.40 2.46
CA CYS A 734 15.65 19.45 3.20
C CYS A 734 15.50 19.09 4.69
N ALA A 735 15.13 17.83 4.98
CA ALA A 735 15.02 17.30 6.34
C ALA A 735 16.39 17.12 7.06
N GLY A 736 17.51 17.26 6.35
CA GLY A 736 18.87 17.17 6.88
C GLY A 736 19.59 15.84 6.64
N GLY A 737 19.04 14.96 5.80
CA GLY A 737 19.67 13.71 5.38
C GLY A 737 20.91 13.94 4.51
N ASP A 738 21.93 13.09 4.67
CA ASP A 738 23.16 13.12 3.89
C ASP A 738 22.96 12.49 2.50
N PRO A 739 22.98 13.28 1.39
CA PRO A 739 22.78 12.75 0.04
C PRO A 739 23.88 11.78 -0.40
N GLY A 740 25.07 11.80 0.23
CA GLY A 740 26.15 10.87 -0.07
C GLY A 740 25.95 9.47 0.51
N GLN A 741 24.97 9.30 1.40
CA GLN A 741 24.62 8.05 2.09
C GLN A 741 23.11 7.77 2.01
N THR A 742 22.44 8.31 1.00
CA THR A 742 21.03 7.99 0.75
C THR A 742 20.91 6.66 0.02
N ALA A 743 20.01 5.81 0.51
CA ALA A 743 19.52 4.63 -0.20
C ALA A 743 18.11 4.90 -0.73
N ILE A 744 17.77 4.33 -1.88
CA ILE A 744 16.46 4.45 -2.49
C ILE A 744 15.81 3.09 -2.76
N LEU A 745 14.49 3.11 -2.92
CA LEU A 745 13.68 1.98 -3.35
C LEU A 745 12.89 2.35 -4.61
N ASP A 746 12.75 1.39 -5.53
CA ASP A 746 12.00 1.49 -6.77
C ASP A 746 10.69 0.71 -6.71
N ASN A 747 9.55 1.41 -6.81
CA ASN A 747 8.25 0.77 -6.80
C ASN A 747 7.48 1.10 -8.08
N PHE A 748 7.52 0.19 -9.05
CA PHE A 748 6.91 0.33 -10.37
C PHE A 748 5.45 -0.13 -10.37
N SER A 749 4.52 0.70 -10.83
CA SER A 749 3.15 0.27 -11.19
C SER A 749 2.83 0.58 -12.64
N TRP A 750 2.61 -0.46 -13.43
CA TRP A 750 2.34 -0.37 -14.86
C TRP A 750 1.07 -1.15 -15.25
N GLY A 751 0.55 -0.82 -16.44
CA GLY A 751 -0.45 -1.63 -17.12
C GLY A 751 0.10 -2.99 -17.60
N ASN A 752 -0.62 -3.64 -18.51
CA ASN A 752 -0.24 -4.92 -19.08
C ASN A 752 0.94 -4.77 -20.06
N CYS A 753 2.12 -5.24 -19.63
CA CYS A 753 3.39 -5.20 -20.35
C CYS A 753 3.55 -6.24 -21.47
N ASP A 754 2.50 -7.00 -21.81
CA ASP A 754 2.45 -7.73 -23.09
C ASP A 754 2.17 -6.77 -24.27
N LYS A 755 1.65 -5.56 -24.01
CA LYS A 755 1.50 -4.54 -25.05
C LYS A 755 2.81 -3.75 -25.22
N PRO A 756 3.31 -3.59 -26.47
CA PRO A 756 4.63 -3.02 -26.70
C PRO A 756 4.84 -1.60 -26.16
N ASP A 757 3.83 -0.73 -26.25
CA ASP A 757 3.86 0.65 -25.75
C ASP A 757 4.13 0.72 -24.23
N ARG A 758 3.51 -0.19 -23.48
CA ARG A 758 3.61 -0.23 -22.02
C ARG A 758 4.94 -0.82 -21.57
N LEU A 759 5.40 -1.87 -22.24
CA LEU A 759 6.75 -2.40 -21.97
C LEU A 759 7.83 -1.40 -22.38
N GLY A 760 7.65 -0.66 -23.48
CA GLY A 760 8.58 0.37 -23.92
C GLY A 760 8.74 1.49 -22.90
N SER A 761 7.64 2.01 -22.34
CA SER A 761 7.71 3.00 -21.25
C SER A 761 8.36 2.46 -19.97
N LEU A 762 8.08 1.21 -19.60
CA LEU A 762 8.71 0.58 -18.43
C LEU A 762 10.24 0.49 -18.59
N VAL A 763 10.71 0.09 -19.77
CA VAL A 763 12.14 0.03 -20.10
C VAL A 763 12.79 1.41 -19.94
N LEU A 764 12.17 2.47 -20.47
CA LEU A 764 12.71 3.83 -20.36
C LEU A 764 12.79 4.32 -18.90
N ALA A 765 11.78 4.02 -18.09
CA ALA A 765 11.80 4.35 -16.67
C ALA A 765 12.91 3.59 -15.93
N ALA A 766 13.10 2.30 -16.22
CA ALA A 766 14.16 1.50 -15.61
C ALA A 766 15.57 1.99 -16.01
N GLU A 767 15.78 2.35 -17.28
CA GLU A 767 17.04 2.95 -17.75
C GLU A 767 17.31 4.30 -17.06
N ALA A 768 16.29 5.14 -16.91
CA ALA A 768 16.40 6.39 -16.17
C ALA A 768 16.73 6.18 -14.69
N CYS A 769 16.15 5.17 -14.04
CA CYS A 769 16.50 4.79 -12.67
C CYS A 769 17.99 4.48 -12.56
N ARG A 770 18.55 3.69 -13.50
CA ARG A 770 19.98 3.40 -13.52
C ARG A 770 20.82 4.67 -13.66
N ASP A 771 20.52 5.50 -14.66
CA ASP A 771 21.31 6.69 -14.98
C ASP A 771 21.27 7.72 -13.83
N ALA A 772 20.09 7.95 -13.26
CA ALA A 772 19.92 8.86 -12.13
C ALA A 772 20.59 8.32 -10.86
N ALA A 773 20.40 7.04 -10.52
CA ALA A 773 21.05 6.41 -9.36
C ALA A 773 22.57 6.53 -9.43
N LEU A 774 23.16 6.26 -10.60
CA LEU A 774 24.60 6.42 -10.83
C LEU A 774 25.05 7.88 -10.68
N ALA A 775 24.30 8.83 -11.25
CA ALA A 775 24.62 10.25 -11.18
C ALA A 775 24.59 10.81 -9.76
N TYR A 776 23.52 10.53 -9.00
CA TYR A 776 23.38 10.95 -7.60
C TYR A 776 24.25 10.12 -6.65
N GLY A 777 24.72 8.95 -7.08
CA GLY A 777 25.50 8.05 -6.24
C GLY A 777 24.67 7.34 -5.18
N THR A 778 23.38 7.11 -5.46
CA THR A 778 22.37 6.54 -4.54
C THR A 778 21.97 5.14 -4.99
N PRO A 779 22.31 4.08 -4.25
CA PRO A 779 21.95 2.71 -4.62
C PRO A 779 20.47 2.41 -4.35
N PHE A 780 19.91 1.54 -5.19
CA PHE A 780 18.67 0.83 -4.88
C PHE A 780 18.97 -0.32 -3.94
N ILE A 781 18.24 -0.42 -2.82
CA ILE A 781 18.45 -1.49 -1.83
C ILE A 781 17.33 -2.53 -1.82
N SER A 782 16.14 -2.14 -2.29
CA SER A 782 14.95 -2.95 -2.40
C SER A 782 13.99 -2.29 -3.39
N GLY A 783 12.95 -3.00 -3.81
CA GLY A 783 11.95 -2.50 -4.73
C GLY A 783 10.80 -3.48 -4.89
N LYS A 784 9.84 -3.12 -5.76
CA LYS A 784 8.73 -3.99 -6.18
C LYS A 784 8.18 -3.53 -7.53
N ASP A 785 7.64 -4.46 -8.30
CA ASP A 785 6.79 -4.16 -9.44
C ASP A 785 5.36 -4.71 -9.26
N SER A 786 4.40 -3.92 -9.73
CA SER A 786 3.00 -4.27 -9.88
C SER A 786 2.62 -4.03 -11.33
N LEU A 787 2.34 -5.10 -12.07
CA LEU A 787 2.00 -5.04 -13.49
C LEU A 787 0.51 -5.39 -13.69
N ASN A 788 0.01 -5.19 -14.90
CA ASN A 788 -1.39 -5.45 -15.26
C ASN A 788 -2.42 -4.56 -14.54
N ASN A 789 -2.02 -3.37 -14.08
CA ASN A 789 -2.93 -2.42 -13.42
C ASN A 789 -3.90 -1.78 -14.44
N GLU A 790 -4.92 -2.55 -14.83
CA GLU A 790 -5.91 -2.21 -15.84
C GLU A 790 -7.29 -2.70 -15.47
N TYR A 791 -8.30 -2.06 -16.06
CA TYR A 791 -9.69 -2.40 -15.85
C TYR A 791 -10.45 -2.44 -17.17
N ARG A 792 -11.14 -3.54 -17.43
CA ARG A 792 -11.94 -3.77 -18.64
C ARG A 792 -13.41 -3.42 -18.41
N VAL A 793 -13.90 -2.45 -19.18
CA VAL A 793 -15.34 -2.09 -19.28
C VAL A 793 -15.83 -2.40 -20.68
N GLY A 794 -16.68 -3.41 -20.84
CA GLY A 794 -17.04 -3.96 -22.15
C GLY A 794 -15.81 -4.28 -23.02
N ASN A 795 -15.60 -3.50 -24.10
CA ASN A 795 -14.48 -3.62 -25.04
C ASN A 795 -13.36 -2.57 -24.83
N ARG A 796 -13.48 -1.70 -23.82
CA ARG A 796 -12.48 -0.69 -23.47
C ARG A 796 -11.64 -1.17 -22.30
N THR A 797 -10.34 -0.93 -22.36
CA THR A 797 -9.42 -1.12 -21.24
C THR A 797 -8.97 0.24 -20.74
N LEU A 798 -9.14 0.47 -19.44
CA LEU A 798 -8.68 1.65 -18.71
C LEU A 798 -7.37 1.26 -18.01
N ALA A 799 -6.26 1.85 -18.40
CA ALA A 799 -4.96 1.60 -17.78
C ALA A 799 -4.55 2.79 -16.92
N ILE A 800 -3.83 2.52 -15.83
CA ILE A 800 -3.18 3.57 -15.05
C ILE A 800 -2.11 4.29 -15.89
N PRO A 801 -1.79 5.56 -15.59
CA PRO A 801 -0.57 6.16 -16.12
C PRO A 801 0.67 5.40 -15.60
N PRO A 802 1.78 5.35 -16.37
CA PRO A 802 3.07 4.87 -15.88
C PRO A 802 3.44 5.54 -14.56
N THR A 803 3.58 4.75 -13.48
CA THR A 803 3.73 5.29 -12.13
C THR A 803 4.94 4.67 -11.43
N LEU A 804 5.87 5.51 -11.02
CA LEU A 804 7.01 5.13 -10.21
C LEU A 804 6.97 5.90 -8.89
N LEU A 805 6.96 5.18 -7.78
CA LEU A 805 7.20 5.73 -6.45
C LEU A 805 8.66 5.47 -6.08
N ILE A 806 9.38 6.53 -5.72
CA ILE A 806 10.71 6.43 -5.11
C ILE A 806 10.59 6.73 -3.63
N SER A 807 11.09 5.82 -2.79
CA SER A 807 11.26 6.07 -1.36
C SER A 807 12.74 6.23 -1.05
N ALA A 808 13.09 7.25 -0.27
CA ALA A 808 14.47 7.56 0.10
C ALA A 808 14.68 7.48 1.62
N MET A 809 15.82 6.92 2.03
CA MET A 809 16.25 6.83 3.41
C MET A 809 17.70 7.31 3.53
N ALA A 810 17.94 8.32 4.37
CA ALA A 810 19.27 8.93 4.52
C ALA A 810 19.63 9.16 5.99
N PRO A 811 20.87 8.89 6.42
CA PRO A 811 21.28 9.20 7.78
C PRO A 811 21.35 10.72 8.01
N VAL A 812 20.90 11.15 9.18
CA VAL A 812 21.01 12.52 9.67
C VAL A 812 22.11 12.56 10.75
N PRO A 813 23.17 13.38 10.60
CA PRO A 813 24.28 13.38 11.54
C PRO A 813 23.91 13.82 12.98
N ASP A 814 23.00 14.79 13.13
CA ASP A 814 22.56 15.33 14.41
C ASP A 814 21.11 15.80 14.32
N VAL A 815 20.19 15.09 14.99
CA VAL A 815 18.75 15.38 14.97
C VAL A 815 18.37 16.75 15.53
N ALA A 816 19.25 17.43 16.28
CA ALA A 816 18.94 18.81 16.71
C ALA A 816 19.26 19.88 15.65
N ARG A 817 19.78 19.47 14.50
CA ARG A 817 20.06 20.35 13.34
C ARG A 817 19.14 20.08 12.16
N VAL A 818 18.13 19.21 12.34
CA VAL A 818 17.09 19.01 11.32
C VAL A 818 16.42 20.34 11.00
N THR A 819 16.11 20.52 9.72
CA THR A 819 15.50 21.73 9.20
C THR A 819 14.10 21.38 8.73
N SER A 820 13.12 22.26 9.02
CA SER A 820 11.76 22.15 8.51
C SER A 820 11.46 23.35 7.60
N MET A 821 10.44 23.24 6.74
CA MET A 821 10.14 24.27 5.74
C MET A 821 9.56 25.58 6.31
N ASP A 822 8.90 25.54 7.46
CA ASP A 822 8.17 26.70 7.99
C ASP A 822 9.10 27.88 8.31
N LEU A 823 8.71 29.10 7.91
CA LEU A 823 9.49 30.32 8.19
C LEU A 823 9.65 30.54 9.70
N LYS A 824 10.86 30.93 10.11
CA LYS A 824 11.23 31.04 11.53
C LYS A 824 11.19 32.47 12.05
N GLN A 825 11.60 33.47 11.26
CA GLN A 825 11.76 34.82 11.80
C GLN A 825 11.73 35.94 10.74
N ALA A 826 10.91 36.95 11.00
CA ALA A 826 10.90 38.19 10.23
C ALA A 826 12.27 38.88 10.17
N GLY A 827 12.60 39.45 9.01
CA GLY A 827 13.88 40.09 8.70
C GLY A 827 14.95 39.14 8.16
N ASN A 828 14.71 37.82 8.16
CA ASN A 828 15.56 36.86 7.47
C ASN A 828 15.42 36.98 5.95
N HIS A 829 16.45 36.55 5.23
CA HIS A 829 16.53 36.59 3.79
C HIS A 829 16.01 35.28 3.18
N LEU A 830 15.35 35.37 2.03
CA LEU A 830 14.93 34.21 1.25
C LEU A 830 15.80 34.07 0.01
N LEU A 831 16.40 32.89 -0.12
CA LEU A 831 17.24 32.53 -1.25
C LEU A 831 16.57 31.43 -2.06
N LEU A 832 16.57 31.57 -3.37
CA LEU A 832 16.30 30.48 -4.31
C LEU A 832 17.62 29.85 -4.74
N LEU A 833 17.76 28.56 -4.48
CA LEU A 833 18.84 27.72 -4.97
C LEU A 833 18.32 26.85 -6.12
N GLY A 834 19.04 26.81 -7.24
CA GLY A 834 18.67 26.08 -8.46
C GLY A 834 18.20 26.99 -9.60
N SER A 835 17.92 26.40 -10.77
CA SER A 835 17.57 27.13 -12.00
C SER A 835 16.13 26.85 -12.44
N THR A 836 15.42 27.88 -12.89
CA THR A 836 14.09 27.75 -13.49
C THR A 836 14.20 27.70 -15.01
N ALA A 837 13.56 26.72 -15.64
CA ALA A 837 13.45 26.57 -17.09
C ALA A 837 11.98 26.57 -17.53
N ALA A 838 11.72 26.72 -18.83
CA ALA A 838 10.38 26.66 -19.40
C ALA A 838 9.87 25.21 -19.49
N GLU A 839 9.67 24.60 -18.33
CA GLU A 839 9.25 23.20 -18.15
C GLU A 839 7.88 23.19 -17.49
N PHE A 840 6.85 22.93 -18.30
CA PHE A 840 5.44 22.91 -17.91
C PHE A 840 4.73 21.61 -18.32
N GLY A 841 5.42 20.68 -19.00
CA GLY A 841 4.84 19.41 -19.42
C GLY A 841 4.37 18.60 -18.21
N GLY A 842 3.05 18.41 -18.09
CA GLY A 842 2.43 17.73 -16.95
C GLY A 842 2.30 18.56 -15.66
N SER A 843 2.60 19.86 -15.70
CA SER A 843 2.55 20.73 -14.51
C SER A 843 1.13 21.04 -14.04
N HIS A 844 1.00 21.34 -12.74
CA HIS A 844 -0.28 21.66 -12.11
C HIS A 844 -0.86 22.97 -12.61
N TYR A 845 -0.01 23.95 -12.92
CA TYR A 845 -0.46 25.21 -13.52
C TYR A 845 -1.06 25.00 -14.91
N PHE A 846 -0.43 24.18 -15.76
CA PHE A 846 -0.98 23.89 -17.08
C PHE A 846 -2.31 23.11 -16.97
N ASN A 847 -2.37 22.12 -16.07
CA ASN A 847 -3.58 21.33 -15.80
C ASN A 847 -4.75 22.19 -15.31
N LEU A 848 -4.49 23.27 -14.55
CA LEU A 848 -5.51 24.21 -14.10
C LEU A 848 -6.17 24.98 -15.26
N LEU A 849 -5.46 25.17 -16.39
CA LEU A 849 -5.90 26.02 -17.50
C LEU A 849 -6.74 25.30 -18.56
N GLU A 850 -6.38 24.08 -18.95
CA GLU A 850 -6.90 23.47 -20.19
C GLU A 850 -7.97 22.38 -19.98
N GLY A 851 -8.16 21.85 -18.76
CA GLY A 851 -8.94 20.61 -18.61
C GLY A 851 -8.25 19.41 -19.27
N GLU A 852 -8.91 18.24 -19.29
CA GLU A 852 -8.30 16.91 -19.50
C GLU A 852 -7.56 16.66 -20.84
N ASP A 853 -7.74 17.50 -21.86
CA ASP A 853 -7.22 17.27 -23.21
C ASP A 853 -6.07 18.23 -23.57
N VAL A 854 -4.84 17.85 -23.20
CA VAL A 854 -3.54 18.03 -23.92
C VAL A 854 -2.38 18.35 -22.96
N PRO A 855 -1.55 17.37 -22.60
CA PRO A 855 -0.34 17.58 -21.80
C PRO A 855 0.84 18.04 -22.68
N ALA A 856 0.76 19.25 -23.25
CA ALA A 856 1.83 19.77 -24.10
C ALA A 856 2.90 20.52 -23.28
N GLY A 857 4.17 20.37 -23.67
CA GLY A 857 5.30 21.09 -23.08
C GLY A 857 6.48 20.18 -22.75
N ARG A 858 7.63 20.79 -22.47
CA ARG A 858 8.82 20.07 -22.00
C ARG A 858 8.59 19.58 -20.57
N VAL A 859 8.70 18.27 -20.36
CA VAL A 859 8.61 17.63 -19.04
C VAL A 859 9.81 18.05 -18.19
N PRO A 860 9.63 18.46 -16.92
CA PRO A 860 10.73 18.73 -16.01
C PRO A 860 11.68 17.54 -15.88
N ARG A 861 12.99 17.81 -15.92
CA ARG A 861 14.02 16.79 -15.74
C ARG A 861 15.25 17.40 -15.04
N PRO A 862 15.80 16.75 -14.00
CA PRO A 862 17.02 17.22 -13.37
C PRO A 862 18.21 17.13 -14.33
N ASP A 863 19.13 18.09 -14.22
CA ASP A 863 20.44 17.97 -14.84
C ASP A 863 21.33 17.06 -13.98
N LEU A 864 21.41 15.79 -14.39
CA LEU A 864 22.18 14.76 -13.70
C LEU A 864 23.68 15.08 -13.57
N ALA A 865 24.22 16.03 -14.35
CA ALA A 865 25.62 16.45 -14.21
C ALA A 865 25.83 17.44 -13.06
N THR A 866 24.83 18.25 -12.72
CA THR A 866 24.97 19.37 -11.76
C THR A 866 24.18 19.15 -10.48
N ALA A 867 23.00 18.52 -10.55
CA ALA A 867 22.11 18.31 -9.41
C ALA A 867 22.78 17.59 -8.21
N PRO A 868 23.57 16.51 -8.38
CA PRO A 868 24.25 15.86 -7.26
C PRO A 868 25.26 16.76 -6.52
N GLY A 869 25.87 17.71 -7.23
CA GLY A 869 26.74 18.72 -6.61
C GLY A 869 25.96 19.69 -5.75
N LEU A 870 24.85 20.19 -6.28
CA LEU A 870 23.96 21.12 -5.59
C LEU A 870 23.40 20.53 -4.29
N LEU A 871 22.90 19.28 -4.31
CA LEU A 871 22.39 18.61 -3.12
C LEU A 871 23.45 18.46 -2.03
N ARG A 872 24.69 18.12 -2.40
CA ARG A 872 25.81 18.01 -1.45
C ARG A 872 26.18 19.36 -0.83
N ASP A 873 26.21 20.42 -1.63
CA ASP A 873 26.51 21.77 -1.14
C ASP A 873 25.40 22.29 -0.21
N LEU A 874 24.13 22.04 -0.56
CA LEU A 874 22.97 22.34 0.30
C LEU A 874 23.04 21.58 1.63
N HIS A 875 23.27 20.26 1.59
CA HIS A 875 23.44 19.47 2.81
C HIS A 875 24.57 20.03 3.68
N GLY A 876 25.68 20.47 3.08
CA GLY A 876 26.80 21.07 3.80
C GLY A 876 26.40 22.30 4.63
N VAL A 877 25.59 23.21 4.08
CA VAL A 877 25.13 24.41 4.82
C VAL A 877 24.03 24.09 5.85
N LEU A 878 23.18 23.10 5.58
CA LEU A 878 22.17 22.59 6.52
C LEU A 878 22.84 21.93 7.73
N ALA A 879 23.76 20.99 7.51
CA ALA A 879 24.51 20.30 8.55
C ALA A 879 25.36 21.27 9.41
N ALA A 880 25.81 22.39 8.80
CA ALA A 880 26.51 23.46 9.50
C ALA A 880 25.59 24.36 10.37
N GLY A 881 24.27 24.24 10.24
CA GLY A 881 23.28 25.05 10.97
C GLY A 881 23.20 26.51 10.49
N LEU A 882 23.54 26.76 9.21
CA LEU A 882 23.58 28.11 8.64
C LEU A 882 22.22 28.56 8.11
N VAL A 883 21.38 27.61 7.71
CA VAL A 883 20.03 27.79 7.17
C VAL A 883 19.00 27.57 8.28
N ARG A 884 17.91 28.35 8.27
CA ARG A 884 16.86 28.34 9.31
C ARG A 884 15.63 27.51 8.92
N SER A 885 15.28 27.54 7.64
CA SER A 885 14.28 26.68 7.01
C SER A 885 14.71 26.40 5.57
N ALA A 886 14.29 25.25 5.05
CA ALA A 886 14.53 24.82 3.69
C ALA A 886 13.29 24.07 3.20
N HIS A 887 12.88 24.36 1.98
CA HIS A 887 11.77 23.69 1.32
C HIS A 887 12.15 23.41 -0.13
N ASP A 888 11.78 22.26 -0.65
CA ASP A 888 11.90 21.96 -2.07
C ASP A 888 10.83 22.72 -2.89
N LEU A 889 10.97 22.74 -4.23
CA LEU A 889 9.95 23.28 -5.14
C LEU A 889 9.44 22.15 -6.02
N ALA A 890 8.26 21.62 -5.72
CA ALA A 890 7.63 20.56 -6.51
C ALA A 890 6.36 21.09 -7.21
N GLU A 891 5.19 20.55 -6.90
CA GLU A 891 3.91 20.87 -7.52
C GLU A 891 3.55 22.35 -7.36
N GLY A 892 3.20 23.01 -8.47
CA GLY A 892 2.86 24.44 -8.49
C GLY A 892 4.05 25.40 -8.34
N GLY A 893 5.27 24.88 -8.16
CA GLY A 893 6.52 25.63 -8.27
C GLY A 893 6.76 26.63 -7.13
N LEU A 894 7.46 27.72 -7.45
CA LEU A 894 7.91 28.73 -6.49
C LEU A 894 6.76 29.36 -5.69
N ALA A 895 5.63 29.62 -6.34
CA ALA A 895 4.51 30.30 -5.71
C ALA A 895 3.89 29.46 -4.57
N VAL A 896 3.75 28.15 -4.77
CA VAL A 896 3.21 27.21 -3.79
C VAL A 896 4.19 27.02 -2.64
N ALA A 897 5.46 26.69 -2.92
CA ALA A 897 6.48 26.55 -1.88
C ALA A 897 6.61 27.82 -1.00
N ALA A 898 6.57 29.00 -1.61
CA ALA A 898 6.61 30.26 -0.87
C ALA A 898 5.37 30.46 0.04
N ALA A 899 4.19 30.08 -0.44
CA ALA A 899 2.96 30.13 0.34
C ALA A 899 3.00 29.15 1.52
N GLU A 900 3.43 27.91 1.28
CA GLU A 900 3.54 26.85 2.29
C GLU A 900 4.48 27.24 3.42
N MET A 901 5.69 27.72 3.09
CA MET A 901 6.63 28.24 4.09
C MET A 901 6.00 29.37 4.92
N ALA A 902 5.32 30.32 4.27
CA ALA A 902 4.73 31.50 4.91
C ALA A 902 3.59 31.12 5.88
N PHE A 903 2.61 30.33 5.43
CA PHE A 903 1.47 30.00 6.28
C PHE A 903 1.78 29.01 7.39
N ALA A 904 2.73 28.10 7.17
CA ALA A 904 3.21 27.17 8.18
C ALA A 904 4.02 27.90 9.26
N GLY A 905 4.83 28.89 8.88
CA GLY A 905 5.57 29.74 9.81
C GLY A 905 4.69 30.77 10.52
N GLY A 906 3.52 31.10 9.96
CA GLY A 906 2.68 32.19 10.44
C GLY A 906 3.34 33.57 10.26
N LEU A 907 4.15 33.72 9.21
CA LEU A 907 4.95 34.92 8.93
C LEU A 907 4.77 35.34 7.48
N GLY A 908 4.86 36.66 7.24
CA GLY A 908 4.81 37.22 5.91
C GLY A 908 6.03 36.89 5.09
N LEU A 909 5.88 37.08 3.78
CA LEU A 909 6.96 36.91 2.83
C LEU A 909 6.85 37.92 1.70
N GLU A 910 7.93 38.65 1.45
CA GLU A 910 8.04 39.60 0.34
C GLU A 910 9.07 39.07 -0.67
N LEU A 911 8.66 38.85 -1.92
CA LEU A 911 9.49 38.35 -3.01
C LEU A 911 9.55 39.36 -4.17
N ASP A 912 10.70 39.47 -4.83
CA ASP A 912 10.88 40.22 -6.07
C ASP A 912 11.45 39.32 -7.18
N LEU A 913 10.58 38.98 -8.13
CA LEU A 913 10.91 38.12 -9.27
C LEU A 913 11.89 38.76 -10.25
N SER A 914 12.07 40.09 -10.21
CA SER A 914 13.06 40.77 -11.06
C SER A 914 14.50 40.38 -10.69
N ALA A 915 14.71 39.87 -9.47
CA ALA A 915 15.97 39.30 -9.03
C ALA A 915 16.33 37.98 -9.73
N MET A 916 15.36 37.30 -10.36
CA MET A 916 15.58 36.06 -11.11
C MET A 916 15.93 36.35 -12.57
N PRO A 917 17.22 36.24 -12.97
CA PRO A 917 17.63 36.47 -14.34
C PRO A 917 17.14 35.31 -15.22
N LEU A 918 16.04 35.54 -15.91
CA LEU A 918 15.48 34.61 -16.86
C LEU A 918 15.20 35.39 -18.15
N THR A 919 15.57 34.83 -19.30
CA THR A 919 15.31 35.41 -20.62
C THR A 919 14.23 34.56 -21.30
N PRO A 920 12.95 34.91 -21.18
CA PRO A 920 11.87 34.14 -21.79
C PRO A 920 12.00 34.20 -23.32
N ALA A 921 11.67 33.11 -23.99
CA ALA A 921 11.56 33.09 -25.45
C ALA A 921 10.42 34.02 -25.92
N PRO A 922 10.44 34.51 -27.17
CA PRO A 922 9.37 35.35 -27.70
C PRO A 922 7.98 34.70 -27.51
N GLY A 923 7.07 35.39 -26.84
CA GLY A 923 5.72 34.89 -26.55
C GLY A 923 5.56 34.21 -25.18
N GLN A 924 6.63 33.99 -24.43
CA GLN A 924 6.57 33.48 -23.06
C GLN A 924 6.37 34.61 -22.05
N ASP A 925 5.49 34.39 -21.07
CA ASP A 925 5.38 35.28 -19.92
C ASP A 925 6.41 34.91 -18.85
N GLY A 926 7.32 35.84 -18.57
CA GLY A 926 8.42 35.61 -17.65
C GLY A 926 7.98 35.43 -16.20
N ASP A 927 6.85 36.03 -15.79
CA ASP A 927 6.42 35.99 -14.40
C ASP A 927 5.66 34.70 -14.08
N THR A 928 4.78 34.25 -14.98
CA THR A 928 4.17 32.91 -14.96
C THR A 928 5.25 31.82 -14.93
N LEU A 929 6.28 31.95 -15.77
CA LEU A 929 7.41 31.03 -15.82
C LEU A 929 8.18 30.96 -14.49
N ARG A 930 8.49 32.11 -13.89
CA ARG A 930 9.20 32.17 -12.60
C ARG A 930 8.38 31.57 -11.45
N LEU A 931 7.07 31.78 -11.46
CA LEU A 931 6.19 31.39 -10.36
C LEU A 931 5.80 29.91 -10.40
N TYR A 932 5.47 29.38 -11.57
CA TYR A 932 4.70 28.13 -11.68
C TYR A 932 5.39 27.00 -12.44
N SER A 933 6.58 27.23 -13.02
CA SER A 933 7.32 26.10 -13.57
C SER A 933 7.74 25.16 -12.44
N GLU A 934 7.67 23.85 -12.72
CA GLU A 934 7.99 22.75 -11.80
C GLU A 934 9.39 22.16 -12.10
N SER A 935 10.33 22.99 -12.61
CA SER A 935 11.74 22.57 -12.79
C SER A 935 12.32 21.89 -11.54
N CYS A 936 13.01 20.77 -11.77
CA CYS A 936 13.63 19.95 -10.72
C CYS A 936 14.83 20.65 -10.04
N THR A 937 15.32 20.07 -8.94
CA THR A 937 16.53 20.50 -8.22
C THR A 937 16.50 21.97 -7.78
N ARG A 938 15.39 22.43 -7.18
CA ARG A 938 15.22 23.79 -6.65
C ARG A 938 14.77 23.81 -5.21
N PHE A 939 15.19 24.84 -4.48
CA PHE A 939 14.93 25.03 -3.06
C PHE A 939 14.73 26.49 -2.67
N LEU A 940 13.82 26.73 -1.73
CA LEU A 940 13.74 27.99 -0.98
C LEU A 940 14.41 27.84 0.38
N LEU A 941 15.31 28.78 0.71
CA LEU A 941 16.09 28.77 1.93
C LEU A 941 15.86 30.06 2.71
N GLU A 942 15.54 29.96 4.00
CA GLU A 942 15.57 31.08 4.93
C GLU A 942 16.93 31.18 5.60
N VAL A 943 17.58 32.34 5.49
CA VAL A 943 18.91 32.59 6.05
C VAL A 943 18.92 33.86 6.88
N THR A 944 19.56 33.79 8.05
CA THR A 944 19.71 34.99 8.90
C THR A 944 20.65 36.02 8.25
N PRO A 945 20.48 37.32 8.52
CA PRO A 945 21.40 38.34 8.00
C PRO A 945 22.87 38.11 8.38
N ALA A 946 23.12 37.47 9.53
CA ALA A 946 24.47 37.14 10.00
C ALA A 946 25.11 35.98 9.22
N ASN A 947 24.32 34.99 8.80
CA ASN A 947 24.79 33.82 8.06
C ASN A 947 24.81 34.02 6.55
N LEU A 948 24.07 35.01 6.02
CA LEU A 948 23.94 35.25 4.58
C LEU A 948 25.29 35.30 3.85
N PRO A 949 26.32 36.07 4.30
CA PRO A 949 27.60 36.12 3.59
C PRO A 949 28.28 34.75 3.48
N GLU A 950 28.16 33.91 4.52
CA GLU A 950 28.78 32.60 4.54
C GLU A 950 28.02 31.59 3.69
N VAL A 951 26.68 31.60 3.72
CA VAL A 951 25.83 30.76 2.85
C VAL A 951 26.06 31.12 1.39
N THR A 952 26.06 32.42 1.02
CA THR A 952 26.34 32.86 -0.35
C THR A 952 27.76 32.46 -0.80
N ARG A 953 28.74 32.46 0.12
CA ARG A 953 30.10 32.01 -0.20
C ARG A 953 30.16 30.50 -0.44
N LEU A 954 29.50 29.71 0.40
CA LEU A 954 29.50 28.23 0.32
C LEU A 954 28.70 27.71 -0.88
N LEU A 955 27.57 28.35 -1.19
CA LEU A 955 26.71 28.01 -2.32
C LEU A 955 27.06 28.80 -3.60
N GLY A 956 28.10 29.63 -3.60
CA GLY A 956 28.38 30.57 -4.69
C GLY A 956 28.79 29.93 -6.03
N ALA A 957 29.07 28.62 -6.04
CA ALA A 957 29.27 27.85 -7.26
C ALA A 957 27.94 27.34 -7.87
N GLN A 958 26.85 27.38 -7.10
CA GLN A 958 25.52 26.96 -7.50
C GLN A 958 24.69 28.16 -7.98
N PRO A 959 23.66 27.94 -8.82
CA PRO A 959 22.69 28.98 -9.15
C PRO A 959 21.97 29.43 -7.88
N LEU A 960 22.22 30.66 -7.43
CA LEU A 960 21.69 31.20 -6.18
C LEU A 960 21.22 32.63 -6.37
N VAL A 961 20.00 32.93 -5.94
CA VAL A 961 19.38 34.26 -6.03
C VAL A 961 18.78 34.64 -4.68
N GLU A 962 19.05 35.84 -4.18
CA GLU A 962 18.28 36.42 -3.07
C GLU A 962 16.96 36.97 -3.64
N LEU A 963 15.85 36.30 -3.34
CA LEU A 963 14.53 36.66 -3.86
C LEU A 963 13.81 37.69 -3.01
N GLY A 964 14.10 37.74 -1.71
CA GLY A 964 13.19 38.42 -0.81
C GLY A 964 13.53 38.29 0.66
N ARG A 965 12.55 38.63 1.50
CA ARG A 965 12.70 38.65 2.96
C ARG A 965 11.42 38.21 3.67
N VAL A 966 11.61 37.54 4.81
CA VAL A 966 10.51 37.25 5.73
C VAL A 966 10.01 38.56 6.33
N SER A 967 8.71 38.80 6.25
CA SER A 967 8.07 40.02 6.73
C SER A 967 7.26 39.75 8.01
N SER A 968 7.09 40.80 8.82
CA SER A 968 6.13 40.79 9.93
C SER A 968 4.71 41.18 9.49
N ASP A 969 4.55 41.68 8.26
CA ASP A 969 3.24 41.89 7.64
C ASP A 969 2.63 40.53 7.31
N ALA A 970 1.37 40.26 7.62
CA ALA A 970 0.76 38.93 7.51
C ALA A 970 0.39 38.53 6.06
N HIS A 971 1.19 38.96 5.08
CA HIS A 971 0.93 38.75 3.66
C HIS A 971 2.07 38.01 2.96
N LEU A 972 1.73 37.20 1.96
CA LEU A 972 2.62 36.88 0.86
C LEU A 972 2.47 37.97 -0.21
N THR A 973 3.55 38.71 -0.47
CA THR A 973 3.61 39.75 -1.51
C THR A 973 4.64 39.35 -2.55
N VAL A 974 4.25 39.32 -3.82
CA VAL A 974 5.16 39.05 -4.94
C VAL A 974 5.18 40.25 -5.88
N MET A 975 6.38 40.76 -6.11
CA MET A 975 6.67 41.87 -7.00
C MET A 975 7.43 41.38 -8.24
N SER A 976 7.32 42.13 -9.33
CA SER A 976 8.22 42.06 -10.49
C SER A 976 8.72 43.49 -10.74
N GLY A 977 9.82 43.84 -10.07
CA GLY A 977 10.28 45.22 -9.98
C GLY A 977 9.25 46.09 -9.25
N GLU A 978 8.73 47.12 -9.92
CA GLU A 978 7.71 48.02 -9.33
C GLU A 978 6.27 47.49 -9.44
N ARG A 979 6.05 46.37 -10.14
CA ARG A 979 4.71 45.80 -10.36
C ARG A 979 4.37 44.77 -9.28
N GLU A 980 3.30 45.00 -8.53
CA GLU A 980 2.70 43.99 -7.64
C GLU A 980 1.96 42.95 -8.50
N LEU A 981 2.35 41.68 -8.39
CA LEU A 981 1.71 40.57 -9.09
C LEU A 981 0.60 39.95 -8.25
N LEU A 982 0.86 39.79 -6.95
CA LEU A 982 -0.11 39.35 -5.96
C LEU A 982 0.25 39.86 -4.57
N ARG A 983 -0.77 40.01 -3.73
CA ARG A 983 -0.67 40.25 -2.30
C ARG A 983 -1.84 39.56 -1.61
N ILE A 984 -1.56 38.52 -0.82
CA ILE A 984 -2.59 37.67 -0.21
C ILE A 984 -2.29 37.50 1.28
N GLU A 985 -3.31 37.63 2.13
CA GLU A 985 -3.20 37.35 3.56
C GLU A 985 -2.86 35.87 3.77
N ILE A 986 -1.98 35.60 4.73
CA ILE A 986 -1.53 34.23 5.05
C ILE A 986 -2.69 33.32 5.42
N ASP A 987 -3.70 33.85 6.12
CA ASP A 987 -4.86 33.08 6.54
C ASP A 987 -5.72 32.64 5.35
N ASP A 988 -5.77 33.43 4.27
CA ASP A 988 -6.48 33.06 3.03
C ASP A 988 -5.72 31.96 2.26
N LEU A 989 -4.38 32.03 2.23
CA LEU A 989 -3.54 30.95 1.69
C LEU A 989 -3.76 29.65 2.46
N ARG A 990 -3.73 29.72 3.80
CA ARG A 990 -3.99 28.56 4.66
C ARG A 990 -5.40 28.01 4.45
N ALA A 991 -6.40 28.88 4.34
CA ALA A 991 -7.78 28.47 4.13
C ALA A 991 -7.98 27.78 2.78
N ALA A 992 -7.35 28.27 1.71
CA ALA A 992 -7.36 27.62 0.40
C ALA A 992 -6.70 26.23 0.46
N HIS A 993 -5.52 26.14 1.06
CA HIS A 993 -4.79 24.89 1.24
C HIS A 993 -5.55 23.86 2.10
N ALA A 994 -6.17 24.29 3.21
CA ALA A 994 -6.85 23.37 4.14
C ALA A 994 -8.30 23.05 3.77
N GLY A 995 -8.99 23.94 3.05
CA GLY A 995 -10.43 23.89 2.86
C GLY A 995 -10.92 23.07 1.66
N ALA A 996 -10.06 22.78 0.68
CA ALA A 996 -10.47 22.20 -0.59
C ALA A 996 -10.53 20.66 -0.59
N PHE A 997 -9.68 20.02 0.21
CA PHE A 997 -9.55 18.57 0.26
C PHE A 997 -9.71 18.06 1.70
N GLN A 998 -10.93 17.70 2.05
CA GLN A 998 -11.29 17.09 3.33
C GLN A 998 -12.00 15.79 2.98
N GLY A 999 -11.48 14.68 3.51
CA GLY A 999 -11.84 13.30 3.11
C GLY A 999 -13.31 13.03 2.89
#